data_AF-A0A6L6F7X8-F1
#
_entry.id   AF-A0A6L6F7X8-F1
#
_cell.length_a   1.000
_cell.length_b   1.000
_cell.length_c   1.000
_cell.angle_alpha   90.00
_cell.angle_beta   90.00
_cell.angle_gamma   90.00
#
_symmetry.space_group_name_H-M   'P 1'
#
loop_
_entity.id
_entity.type
_entity.pdbx_description
1 polymer ?
#
loop_
_entity_poly.entity_id
_entity_poly.type
_entity_poly.pdbx_seq_one_letter_code
_entity_poly.pdbx_strand_id
1 'polypeptide(L)'
;MSIWLTAKECVGLPDFPTRLQNIRSRLDKYSGKNENFRRRRVGTKAFEYHIDCLPEAAQEVVKQRHFNAVLEQKKTDNALEKTVSNTSVKPVDELALMRQCPALLEREVSSLTADQKGIADARATLALEVLSLIYAGDTRIGAVTRISEQSRKGVLPMTLQQAADNANARKGTTRRGVSIRSLQEWVTLYQSTNNGDERLALLAPGHHKETRPEQVSWLPMFLSHHRNVNGPSLMAAYRTFTEEWQELYADQPTMLDVMPSYYAVRRIMDKLPKRERARGRVTGSAARALETYQKRDWSQMPVNGCWISDGKSMNLKVAHPIHGRPFTPELTLVLDGRTRFLVGWSLDLSENVIAVASAYRYGMKLHGKPLFTYSDNGGGEKNKTLDADITGIFPRLGIKHMTGIPGNPQARGIIERLNAVIPRRVAQQFQTYNGLGADREHVRITSRRIESAVKAIENNKELNPVQKGALAKLPSWQQLLDAIEVEVQRYNYEHEHSELPKRNGRHLTPAAYRQEVLAAEGDEIEYLTEIELREMFMPEVVRKAQRGWVEFNNNEYFAEDLILVDGEDVRVAYDIHDAKEVIIRKLDGTYVCTAIWNGNKVAAVPTTHMAKAIDDRRKRRLARVEDKRREIEAEACPLIDAKPTPDFGSFIPADEPIKTPRKPMTFLQSEYDYLSAKAGNQ
;
A
#
# COMPACT_ATOMS: atom_id res chain seq x y z
N MET A 1 62.92 20.71 -29.11
CA MET A 1 61.83 19.98 -29.78
C MET A 1 62.48 19.02 -30.77
N SER A 2 62.38 17.70 -30.59
CA SER A 2 63.12 16.71 -31.41
C SER A 2 62.25 16.14 -32.54
N ILE A 3 61.72 17.01 -33.41
CA ILE A 3 60.94 16.59 -34.57
C ILE A 3 61.89 16.30 -35.74
N TRP A 4 61.81 15.08 -36.25
CA TRP A 4 62.61 14.59 -37.36
C TRP A 4 61.68 14.18 -38.50
N LEU A 5 61.95 14.69 -39.70
CA LEU A 5 61.11 14.48 -40.88
C LEU A 5 61.91 13.87 -42.02
N THR A 6 61.29 12.96 -42.75
CA THR A 6 61.80 12.47 -44.02
C THR A 6 61.43 13.44 -45.14
N ALA A 7 62.19 13.43 -46.23
CA ALA A 7 61.88 14.26 -47.41
C ALA A 7 60.50 13.96 -48.03
N LYS A 8 59.88 12.80 -47.72
CA LYS A 8 58.51 12.47 -48.14
C LYS A 8 57.46 13.20 -47.31
N GLU A 9 57.71 13.38 -46.02
CA GLU A 9 56.83 14.12 -45.09
C GLU A 9 56.90 15.64 -45.31
N CYS A 10 57.95 16.12 -45.98
CA CYS A 10 58.10 17.52 -46.40
C CYS A 10 57.36 17.88 -47.70
N VAL A 11 56.72 16.91 -48.37
CA VAL A 11 55.96 17.18 -49.61
C VAL A 11 54.72 18.02 -49.29
N GLY A 12 54.55 19.12 -50.03
CA GLY A 12 53.43 20.05 -49.85
C GLY A 12 53.59 21.02 -48.69
N LEU A 13 54.79 21.12 -48.08
CA LEU A 13 55.12 22.21 -47.17
C LEU A 13 55.43 23.51 -47.95
N PRO A 14 55.16 24.70 -47.37
CA PRO A 14 55.59 25.98 -47.92
C PRO A 14 57.09 25.99 -48.24
N ASP A 15 57.49 26.72 -49.29
CA ASP A 15 58.90 26.89 -49.71
C ASP A 15 59.65 25.60 -50.10
N PHE A 16 58.95 24.48 -50.27
CA PHE A 16 59.50 23.25 -50.82
C PHE A 16 58.99 22.96 -52.25
N PRO A 17 59.85 22.44 -53.15
CA PRO A 17 59.44 22.04 -54.50
C PRO A 17 58.55 20.79 -54.47
N THR A 18 57.76 20.57 -55.51
CA THR A 18 56.81 19.44 -55.59
C THR A 18 57.46 18.07 -55.80
N ARG A 19 58.64 18.01 -56.43
CA ARG A 19 59.34 16.74 -56.70
C ARG A 19 60.25 16.33 -55.54
N LEU A 20 60.13 15.07 -55.10
CA LEU A 20 60.83 14.51 -53.94
C LEU A 20 62.37 14.60 -54.01
N GLN A 21 62.95 14.46 -55.21
CA GLN A 21 64.40 14.60 -55.43
C GLN A 21 64.88 16.03 -55.14
N ASN A 22 64.10 17.04 -55.53
CA ASN A 22 64.43 18.45 -55.30
C ASN A 22 64.27 18.83 -53.82
N ILE A 23 63.29 18.24 -53.12
CA ILE A 23 63.12 18.40 -51.67
C ILE A 23 64.35 17.86 -50.93
N ARG A 24 64.81 16.64 -51.27
CA ARG A 24 66.03 16.05 -50.69
C ARG A 24 67.25 16.92 -50.92
N SER A 25 67.45 17.40 -52.16
CA SER A 25 68.58 18.28 -52.48
C SER A 25 68.56 19.58 -51.67
N ARG A 26 67.39 20.20 -51.45
CA ARG A 26 67.26 21.38 -50.57
C ARG A 26 67.54 21.06 -49.11
N LEU A 27 67.00 19.96 -48.59
CA LEU A 27 67.23 19.54 -47.20
C LEU A 27 68.71 19.18 -46.95
N ASP A 28 69.38 18.55 -47.91
CA ASP A 28 70.83 18.29 -47.85
C ASP A 28 71.64 19.59 -47.87
N LYS A 29 71.19 20.60 -48.62
CA LYS A 29 71.80 21.94 -48.63
C LYS A 29 71.60 22.68 -47.30
N TYR A 30 70.40 22.60 -46.71
CA TYR A 30 70.09 23.27 -45.44
C TYR A 30 70.74 22.59 -44.23
N SER A 31 70.84 21.26 -44.23
CA SER A 31 71.48 20.50 -43.13
C SER A 31 73.01 20.44 -43.24
N GLY A 32 73.57 20.58 -44.44
CA GLY A 32 75.01 20.50 -44.68
C GLY A 32 75.61 19.15 -44.23
N LYS A 33 76.80 19.19 -43.62
CA LYS A 33 77.47 18.02 -42.98
C LYS A 33 77.18 17.93 -41.47
N ASN A 34 76.22 18.70 -40.95
CA ASN A 34 76.00 18.79 -39.51
C ASN A 34 75.13 17.62 -39.03
N GLU A 35 75.71 16.71 -38.24
CA GLU A 35 75.02 15.52 -37.72
C GLU A 35 73.83 15.87 -36.82
N ASN A 36 73.79 17.08 -36.26
CA ASN A 36 72.67 17.57 -35.46
C ASN A 36 71.40 17.85 -36.28
N PHE A 37 71.50 18.03 -37.60
CA PHE A 37 70.37 18.35 -38.48
C PHE A 37 70.00 17.22 -39.44
N ARG A 38 70.83 16.19 -39.54
CA ARG A 38 70.63 15.06 -40.45
C ARG A 38 71.09 13.77 -39.81
N ARG A 39 70.20 12.78 -39.76
CA ARG A 39 70.51 11.43 -39.29
C ARG A 39 69.90 10.37 -40.18
N ARG A 40 70.43 9.15 -40.12
CA ARG A 40 69.81 8.00 -40.77
C ARG A 40 68.68 7.46 -39.90
N ARG A 41 67.51 7.22 -40.48
CA ARG A 41 66.37 6.64 -39.78
C ARG A 41 66.66 5.19 -39.44
N VAL A 42 66.57 4.85 -38.16
CA VAL A 42 66.79 3.49 -37.65
C VAL A 42 65.89 2.50 -38.39
N GLY A 43 66.46 1.40 -38.88
CA GLY A 43 65.73 0.36 -39.62
C GLY A 43 65.42 0.66 -41.10
N THR A 44 65.81 1.82 -41.64
CA THR A 44 65.57 2.14 -43.07
C THR A 44 66.81 2.73 -43.78
N LYS A 45 66.75 2.80 -45.11
CA LYS A 45 67.76 3.52 -45.94
C LYS A 45 67.47 5.03 -46.05
N ALA A 46 66.43 5.54 -45.38
CA ALA A 46 66.03 6.95 -45.47
C ALA A 46 66.82 7.84 -44.49
N PHE A 47 67.05 9.09 -44.90
CA PHE A 47 67.54 10.14 -44.02
C PHE A 47 66.36 10.94 -43.44
N GLU A 48 66.49 11.29 -42.17
CA GLU A 48 65.63 12.21 -41.43
C GLU A 48 66.38 13.53 -41.21
N TYR A 49 65.64 14.63 -41.30
CA TYR A 49 66.13 15.99 -41.12
C TYR A 49 65.45 16.63 -39.92
N HIS A 50 66.20 17.38 -39.12
CA HIS A 50 65.66 18.05 -37.94
C HIS A 50 64.82 19.27 -38.33
N ILE A 51 63.77 19.56 -37.57
CA ILE A 51 62.86 20.68 -37.87
C ILE A 51 63.57 22.04 -38.03
N ASP A 52 64.65 22.28 -37.29
CA ASP A 52 65.37 23.56 -37.29
C ASP A 52 66.09 23.87 -38.61
N CYS A 53 66.29 22.87 -39.49
CA CYS A 53 66.89 23.10 -40.81
C CYS A 53 65.86 23.40 -41.91
N LEU A 54 64.57 23.49 -41.60
CA LEU A 54 63.51 23.85 -42.56
C LEU A 54 63.31 25.39 -42.60
N PRO A 55 62.79 25.95 -43.71
CA PRO A 55 62.34 27.35 -43.76
C PRO A 55 61.25 27.65 -42.72
N GLU A 56 61.19 28.89 -42.22
CA GLU A 56 60.28 29.29 -41.12
C GLU A 56 58.80 28.94 -41.40
N ALA A 57 58.30 29.24 -42.60
CA ALA A 57 56.93 28.91 -42.99
C ALA A 57 56.65 27.39 -43.00
N ALA A 58 57.65 26.57 -43.36
CA ALA A 58 57.55 25.11 -43.31
C ALA A 58 57.62 24.59 -41.86
N GLN A 59 58.45 25.19 -41.02
CA GLN A 59 58.52 24.86 -39.59
C GLN A 59 57.17 25.09 -38.89
N GLU A 60 56.48 26.19 -39.18
CA GLU A 60 55.19 26.50 -38.59
C GLU A 60 54.12 25.45 -38.93
N VAL A 61 54.01 25.06 -40.20
CA VAL A 61 53.04 24.04 -40.65
C VAL A 61 53.37 22.68 -40.02
N VAL A 62 54.64 22.32 -39.92
CA VAL A 62 55.07 21.08 -39.25
C VAL A 62 54.73 21.10 -37.76
N LYS A 63 55.01 22.20 -37.05
CA LYS A 63 54.64 22.38 -35.64
C LYS A 63 53.13 22.27 -35.45
N GLN A 64 52.33 22.92 -36.31
CA GLN A 64 50.87 22.82 -36.27
C GLN A 64 50.37 21.38 -36.47
N ARG A 65 50.90 20.66 -37.47
CA ARG A 65 50.55 19.24 -37.72
C ARG A 65 50.93 18.36 -36.53
N HIS A 66 52.11 18.56 -35.95
CA HIS A 66 52.59 17.82 -34.79
C HIS A 66 51.66 18.02 -33.59
N PHE A 67 51.32 19.27 -33.24
CA PHE A 67 50.46 19.54 -32.09
C PHE A 67 49.00 19.11 -32.31
N ASN A 68 48.47 19.20 -33.53
CA ASN A 68 47.14 18.65 -33.84
C ASN A 68 47.14 17.11 -33.71
N ALA A 69 48.20 16.43 -34.16
CA ALA A 69 48.35 14.99 -33.96
C ALA A 69 48.46 14.61 -32.48
N VAL A 70 49.08 15.47 -31.65
CA VAL A 70 49.11 15.28 -30.19
C VAL A 70 47.71 15.38 -29.58
N LEU A 71 46.85 16.29 -30.06
CA LEU A 71 45.46 16.42 -29.62
C LEU A 71 44.56 15.25 -30.06
N GLU A 72 44.82 14.64 -31.22
CA GLU A 72 44.03 13.51 -31.75
C GLU A 72 44.40 12.15 -31.10
N GLN A 73 45.57 12.04 -30.48
CA GLN A 73 45.99 10.81 -29.79
C GLN A 73 45.21 10.61 -28.49
N LYS A 74 44.39 9.55 -28.41
CA LYS A 74 43.86 9.06 -27.12
C LYS A 74 45.02 8.60 -26.24
N LYS A 75 45.21 9.23 -25.08
CA LYS A 75 46.21 8.82 -24.09
C LYS A 75 45.57 8.53 -22.73
N THR A 76 46.13 7.52 -22.08
CA THR A 76 45.81 7.00 -20.74
C THR A 76 46.39 7.88 -19.62
N ASP A 77 45.77 7.79 -18.44
CA ASP A 77 45.87 8.60 -17.21
C ASP A 77 47.25 8.67 -16.50
N ASN A 78 48.38 8.80 -17.22
CA ASN A 78 49.66 9.06 -16.56
C ASN A 78 49.86 10.55 -16.32
N ALA A 79 49.81 10.94 -15.04
CA ALA A 79 50.06 12.30 -14.57
C ALA A 79 51.44 12.79 -15.01
N LEU A 80 51.46 13.84 -15.83
CA LEU A 80 52.68 14.55 -16.22
C LEU A 80 53.13 15.44 -15.05
N GLU A 81 53.91 14.87 -14.12
CA GLU A 81 54.48 15.60 -12.99
C GLU A 81 55.72 16.41 -13.42
N LYS A 82 55.55 17.73 -13.56
CA LYS A 82 56.58 18.72 -13.17
C LYS A 82 55.90 19.94 -12.55
N THR A 83 56.13 20.12 -11.26
CA THR A 83 55.80 21.33 -10.50
C THR A 83 56.69 22.47 -10.98
N VAL A 84 56.07 23.59 -11.35
CA VAL A 84 56.78 24.85 -11.65
C VAL A 84 56.34 25.90 -10.64
N SER A 85 57.31 26.61 -10.08
CA SER A 85 57.15 27.60 -9.01
C SER A 85 56.31 28.81 -9.44
N ASN A 86 55.23 29.00 -8.68
CA ASN A 86 54.34 30.14 -8.42
C ASN A 86 54.60 31.51 -9.07
N THR A 87 53.54 32.09 -9.63
CA THR A 87 53.17 33.51 -9.37
C THR A 87 51.67 33.76 -9.61
N SER A 88 50.87 33.92 -8.53
CA SER A 88 49.75 34.89 -8.38
C SER A 88 48.97 34.65 -7.06
N VAL A 89 48.65 35.72 -6.35
CA VAL A 89 48.53 35.82 -4.87
C VAL A 89 47.06 35.84 -4.39
N LYS A 90 46.18 34.94 -4.86
CA LYS A 90 44.82 34.80 -4.30
C LYS A 90 44.33 33.36 -4.12
N PRO A 91 44.38 32.48 -5.14
CA PRO A 91 43.95 31.09 -4.98
C PRO A 91 44.95 30.23 -4.20
N VAL A 92 46.21 30.69 -4.08
CA VAL A 92 47.26 30.00 -3.31
C VAL A 92 47.01 30.13 -1.80
N ASP A 93 46.47 31.26 -1.34
CA ASP A 93 46.17 31.49 0.07
C ASP A 93 44.95 30.67 0.52
N GLU A 94 43.92 30.56 -0.34
CA GLU A 94 42.75 29.71 -0.11
C GLU A 94 43.13 28.22 -0.08
N LEU A 95 43.99 27.78 -1.02
CA LEU A 95 44.54 26.43 -1.04
C LEU A 95 45.42 26.14 0.19
N ALA A 96 46.23 27.09 0.63
CA ALA A 96 47.02 26.96 1.85
C ALA A 96 46.13 26.80 3.09
N LEU A 97 45.02 27.55 3.16
CA LEU A 97 44.02 27.44 4.22
C LEU A 97 43.32 26.07 4.20
N MET A 98 42.93 25.57 3.02
CA MET A 98 42.32 24.24 2.85
C MET A 98 43.26 23.11 3.27
N ARG A 99 44.56 23.23 2.97
CA ARG A 99 45.59 22.25 3.38
C ARG A 99 45.83 22.23 4.88
N GLN A 100 45.73 23.40 5.54
CA GLN A 100 45.81 23.50 6.99
C GLN A 100 44.56 22.93 7.69
N CYS A 101 43.41 22.95 7.01
CA CYS A 101 42.12 22.51 7.55
C CYS A 101 41.39 21.55 6.59
N PRO A 102 41.67 20.24 6.62
CA PRO A 102 41.04 19.25 5.73
C PRO A 102 39.50 19.24 5.76
N ALA A 103 38.90 19.55 6.91
CA ALA A 103 37.45 19.66 7.05
C ALA A 103 36.84 20.82 6.22
N LEU A 104 37.59 21.88 5.92
CA LEU A 104 37.15 22.94 5.01
C LEU A 104 37.08 22.44 3.58
N LEU A 105 38.10 21.70 3.14
CA LEU A 105 38.13 21.08 1.81
C LEU A 105 36.97 20.10 1.63
N GLU A 106 36.75 19.22 2.61
CA GLU A 106 35.64 18.25 2.60
C GLU A 106 34.28 18.95 2.52
N ARG A 107 34.09 20.02 3.29
CA ARG A 107 32.86 20.82 3.29
C ARG A 107 32.63 21.49 1.93
N GLU A 108 33.67 22.06 1.34
CA GLU A 108 33.57 22.72 0.04
C GLU A 108 33.25 21.73 -1.08
N VAL A 109 33.99 20.61 -1.16
CA VAL A 109 33.73 19.53 -2.10
C VAL A 109 32.32 18.94 -1.95
N SER A 110 31.86 18.78 -0.71
CA SER A 110 30.50 18.28 -0.41
C SER A 110 29.40 19.27 -0.78
N SER A 111 29.70 20.57 -0.84
CA SER A 111 28.74 21.62 -1.17
C SER A 111 28.54 21.82 -2.68
N LEU A 112 29.37 21.21 -3.52
CA LEU A 112 29.31 21.33 -4.98
C LEU A 112 28.23 20.43 -5.59
N THR A 113 27.46 20.99 -6.54
CA THR A 113 26.46 20.22 -7.30
C THR A 113 27.11 19.32 -8.35
N ALA A 114 26.36 18.33 -8.86
CA ALA A 114 26.84 17.45 -9.93
C ALA A 114 27.29 18.23 -11.17
N ASP A 115 26.55 19.27 -11.56
CA ASP A 115 26.91 20.15 -12.68
C ASP A 115 28.22 20.90 -12.42
N GLN A 116 28.41 21.41 -11.19
CA GLN A 116 29.64 22.12 -10.82
C GLN A 116 30.85 21.18 -10.83
N LYS A 117 30.69 19.93 -10.36
CA LYS A 117 31.71 18.88 -10.45
C LYS A 117 32.05 18.59 -11.91
N GLY A 118 31.05 18.40 -12.78
CA GLY A 118 31.26 18.22 -14.21
C GLY A 118 31.96 19.41 -14.90
N ILE A 119 31.68 20.65 -14.48
CA ILE A 119 32.40 21.84 -14.94
C ILE A 119 33.86 21.81 -14.47
N ALA A 120 34.12 21.45 -13.22
CA ALA A 120 35.47 21.33 -12.66
C ALA A 120 36.29 20.26 -13.39
N ASP A 121 35.71 19.09 -13.63
CA ASP A 121 36.32 17.99 -14.38
C ASP A 121 36.63 18.40 -15.83
N ALA A 122 35.72 19.12 -16.47
CA ALA A 122 35.93 19.65 -17.82
C ALA A 122 37.08 20.67 -17.88
N ARG A 123 37.19 21.53 -16.86
CA ARG A 123 38.32 22.48 -16.73
C ARG A 123 39.63 21.76 -16.47
N ALA A 124 39.63 20.73 -15.62
CA ALA A 124 40.79 19.90 -15.33
C ALA A 124 41.28 19.15 -16.59
N THR A 125 40.35 18.61 -17.38
CA THR A 125 40.62 17.96 -18.66
C THR A 125 41.33 18.92 -19.62
N LEU A 126 40.81 20.14 -19.80
CA LEU A 126 41.43 21.14 -20.68
C LEU A 126 42.81 21.59 -20.17
N ALA A 127 42.98 21.70 -18.85
CA ALA A 127 44.26 22.04 -18.25
C ALA A 127 45.30 20.93 -18.50
N LEU A 128 44.92 19.67 -18.36
CA LEU A 128 45.77 18.52 -18.64
C LEU A 128 46.22 18.49 -20.12
N GLU A 129 45.32 18.80 -21.05
CA GLU A 129 45.67 18.89 -22.48
C GLU A 129 46.66 20.01 -22.80
N VAL A 130 46.53 21.17 -22.14
CA VAL A 130 47.53 22.24 -22.27
C VAL A 130 48.90 21.73 -21.80
N LEU A 131 48.96 21.00 -20.68
CA LEU A 131 50.21 20.44 -20.16
C LEU A 131 50.80 19.38 -21.10
N SER A 132 49.95 18.56 -21.73
CA SER A 132 50.35 17.58 -22.76
C SER A 132 51.04 18.27 -23.95
N LEU A 133 50.49 19.38 -24.44
CA LEU A 133 51.10 20.18 -25.51
C LEU A 133 52.44 20.81 -25.08
N ILE A 134 52.53 21.31 -23.85
CA ILE A 134 53.79 21.84 -23.31
C ILE A 134 54.84 20.73 -23.23
N TYR A 135 54.46 19.53 -22.79
CA TYR A 135 55.37 18.38 -22.73
C TYR A 135 55.84 17.93 -24.13
N ALA A 136 54.96 18.05 -25.14
CA ALA A 136 55.33 17.84 -26.54
C ALA A 136 56.25 18.94 -27.12
N GLY A 137 56.55 19.99 -26.35
CA GLY A 137 57.49 21.05 -26.69
C GLY A 137 56.85 22.35 -27.17
N ASP A 138 55.54 22.54 -26.98
CA ASP A 138 54.90 23.85 -27.19
C ASP A 138 55.25 24.82 -26.05
N THR A 139 55.16 26.11 -26.36
CA THR A 139 55.18 27.14 -25.31
C THR A 139 53.82 27.17 -24.61
N ARG A 140 53.79 27.54 -23.32
CA ARG A 140 52.52 27.70 -22.58
C ARG A 140 51.55 28.65 -23.30
N ILE A 141 52.06 29.75 -23.86
CA ILE A 141 51.26 30.72 -24.60
C ILE A 141 50.73 30.08 -25.89
N GLY A 142 51.57 29.35 -26.63
CA GLY A 142 51.18 28.63 -27.85
C GLY A 142 50.10 27.58 -27.61
N ALA A 143 50.28 26.72 -26.61
CA ALA A 143 49.34 25.65 -26.25
C ALA A 143 47.96 26.19 -25.85
N VAL A 144 47.92 27.21 -24.98
CA VAL A 144 46.66 27.84 -24.55
C VAL A 144 45.97 28.55 -25.72
N THR A 145 46.73 29.28 -26.55
CA THR A 145 46.17 29.99 -27.71
C THR A 145 45.56 29.01 -28.69
N ARG A 146 46.25 27.90 -28.97
CA ARG A 146 45.78 26.83 -29.85
C ARG A 146 44.46 26.22 -29.37
N ILE A 147 44.39 25.78 -28.11
CA ILE A 147 43.16 25.18 -27.56
C ILE A 147 42.02 26.21 -27.51
N SER A 148 42.30 27.45 -27.11
CA SER A 148 41.31 28.53 -27.10
C SER A 148 40.75 28.79 -28.51
N GLU A 149 41.59 28.94 -29.53
CA GLU A 149 41.14 29.19 -30.91
C GLU A 149 40.39 28.01 -31.51
N GLN A 150 40.90 26.78 -31.34
CA GLN A 150 40.25 25.58 -31.86
C GLN A 150 38.90 25.34 -31.18
N SER A 151 38.78 25.62 -29.88
CA SER A 151 37.49 25.51 -29.15
C SER A 151 36.42 26.47 -29.67
N ARG A 152 36.83 27.68 -30.11
CA ARG A 152 35.94 28.70 -30.68
C ARG A 152 35.52 28.36 -32.10
N LYS A 153 36.46 27.80 -32.89
CA LYS A 153 36.23 27.35 -34.27
C LYS A 153 35.50 26.01 -34.35
N GLY A 154 35.43 25.25 -33.26
CA GLY A 154 34.76 23.94 -33.21
C GLY A 154 35.54 22.82 -33.87
N VAL A 155 36.88 22.92 -33.89
CA VAL A 155 37.78 21.97 -34.59
C VAL A 155 38.57 21.11 -33.60
N LEU A 156 38.29 21.22 -32.30
CA LEU A 156 38.88 20.32 -31.31
C LEU A 156 38.33 18.89 -31.49
N PRO A 157 39.11 17.86 -31.09
CA PRO A 157 38.60 16.51 -30.92
C PRO A 157 37.30 16.48 -30.11
N MET A 158 36.37 15.59 -30.46
CA MET A 158 35.00 15.57 -29.93
C MET A 158 34.94 15.62 -28.39
N THR A 159 35.79 14.86 -27.70
CA THR A 159 35.88 14.83 -26.24
C THR A 159 36.33 16.17 -25.64
N LEU A 160 37.32 16.81 -26.26
CA LEU A 160 37.85 18.11 -25.82
C LEU A 160 36.90 19.25 -26.17
N GLN A 161 36.16 19.14 -27.27
CA GLN A 161 35.12 20.10 -27.62
C GLN A 161 33.96 20.04 -26.62
N GLN A 162 33.55 18.82 -26.20
CA GLN A 162 32.56 18.64 -25.14
C GLN A 162 33.05 19.20 -23.80
N ALA A 163 34.32 18.96 -23.44
CA ALA A 163 34.92 19.55 -22.25
C ALA A 163 34.97 21.09 -22.34
N ALA A 164 35.32 21.66 -23.49
CA ALA A 164 35.30 23.11 -23.71
C ALA A 164 33.90 23.71 -23.58
N ASP A 165 32.89 23.02 -24.08
CA ASP A 165 31.49 23.45 -23.97
C ASP A 165 30.97 23.36 -22.53
N ASN A 166 31.36 22.33 -21.78
CA ASN A 166 30.98 22.12 -20.38
C ASN A 166 31.73 23.05 -19.42
N ALA A 167 33.02 23.33 -19.66
CA ALA A 167 33.84 24.18 -18.79
C ALA A 167 33.34 25.64 -18.69
N ASN A 168 32.60 26.10 -19.70
CA ASN A 168 32.04 27.45 -19.76
C ASN A 168 30.71 27.58 -19.01
N ALA A 169 30.80 27.85 -17.71
CA ALA A 169 29.65 28.02 -16.81
C ALA A 169 28.72 29.21 -17.14
N ARG A 170 29.11 30.13 -18.05
CA ARG A 170 28.31 31.29 -18.48
C ARG A 170 27.93 31.20 -19.96
N LYS A 171 27.50 30.01 -20.39
CA LYS A 171 27.04 29.77 -21.76
C LYS A 171 25.79 30.62 -22.04
N GLY A 172 25.93 31.58 -22.93
CA GLY A 172 24.82 32.28 -23.58
C GLY A 172 24.90 32.06 -25.08
N THR A 173 23.88 32.49 -25.84
CA THR A 173 23.78 32.28 -27.29
C THR A 173 24.98 32.83 -28.08
N THR A 174 25.73 33.77 -27.51
CA THR A 174 26.83 34.49 -28.18
C THR A 174 28.24 34.08 -27.74
N ARG A 175 28.42 33.26 -26.68
CA ARG A 175 29.74 32.95 -26.10
C ARG A 175 30.10 31.48 -26.31
N ARG A 176 30.87 31.20 -27.38
CA ARG A 176 31.35 29.84 -27.74
C ARG A 176 32.84 29.68 -27.44
N GLY A 177 33.24 28.49 -26.97
CA GLY A 177 34.61 28.14 -26.62
C GLY A 177 35.11 28.76 -25.30
N VAL A 178 36.41 28.60 -25.05
CA VAL A 178 37.09 29.05 -23.83
C VAL A 178 37.95 30.29 -24.13
N SER A 179 38.27 31.09 -23.11
CA SER A 179 39.19 32.24 -23.23
C SER A 179 40.62 31.88 -22.85
N ILE A 180 41.61 32.49 -23.51
CA ILE A 180 43.04 32.33 -23.21
C ILE A 180 43.31 32.58 -21.71
N ARG A 181 42.74 33.66 -21.16
CA ARG A 181 42.91 34.04 -19.76
C ARG A 181 42.36 32.98 -18.80
N SER A 182 41.12 32.52 -19.02
CA SER A 182 40.51 31.50 -18.17
C SER A 182 41.28 30.18 -18.21
N LEU A 183 41.74 29.78 -19.40
CA LEU A 183 42.51 28.55 -19.56
C LEU A 183 43.90 28.67 -18.91
N GLN A 184 44.56 29.83 -18.96
CA GLN A 184 45.79 30.08 -18.20
C GLN A 184 45.57 29.98 -16.69
N GLU A 185 44.47 30.57 -16.19
CA GLU A 185 44.08 30.49 -14.77
C GLU A 185 43.85 29.03 -14.35
N TRP A 186 43.10 28.25 -15.13
CA TRP A 186 42.84 26.83 -14.83
C TRP A 186 44.10 25.97 -14.84
N VAL A 187 45.03 26.21 -15.78
CA VAL A 187 46.32 25.49 -15.81
C VAL A 187 47.16 25.83 -14.57
N THR A 188 47.18 27.09 -14.15
CA THR A 188 47.86 27.50 -12.92
C THR A 188 47.26 26.82 -11.69
N LEU A 189 45.92 26.80 -11.58
CA LEU A 189 45.22 26.11 -10.49
C LEU A 189 45.53 24.61 -10.49
N TYR A 190 45.41 23.95 -11.65
CA TYR A 190 45.70 22.52 -11.80
C TYR A 190 47.13 22.17 -11.35
N GLN A 191 48.12 22.98 -11.71
CA GLN A 191 49.52 22.76 -11.31
C GLN A 191 49.78 23.02 -9.82
N SER A 192 48.97 23.87 -9.17
CA SER A 192 49.09 24.14 -7.73
C SER A 192 48.51 23.04 -6.83
N THR A 193 47.63 22.18 -7.37
CA THR A 193 46.89 21.13 -6.65
C THR A 193 47.58 19.77 -6.69
N ASN A 194 47.52 19.03 -5.58
CA ASN A 194 48.19 17.73 -5.45
C ASN A 194 47.23 16.55 -5.63
N ASN A 195 46.00 16.64 -5.12
CA ASN A 195 45.00 15.55 -5.16
C ASN A 195 43.76 15.94 -5.97
N GLY A 196 42.89 14.95 -6.22
CA GLY A 196 41.63 15.16 -6.95
C GLY A 196 40.67 16.12 -6.24
N ASP A 197 40.66 16.10 -4.90
CA ASP A 197 39.74 16.91 -4.09
C ASP A 197 40.07 18.41 -4.16
N GLU A 198 41.36 18.78 -4.05
CA GLU A 198 41.83 20.16 -4.23
C GLU A 198 41.53 20.66 -5.65
N ARG A 199 41.71 19.82 -6.68
CA ARG A 199 41.37 20.15 -8.08
C ARG A 199 39.89 20.45 -8.23
N LEU A 200 39.05 19.60 -7.66
CA LEU A 200 37.62 19.72 -7.76
C LEU A 200 37.12 20.98 -7.03
N ALA A 201 37.67 21.29 -5.86
CA ALA A 201 37.33 22.51 -5.12
C ALA A 201 37.72 23.80 -5.88
N LEU A 202 38.97 23.90 -6.36
CA LEU A 202 39.47 25.13 -6.98
C LEU A 202 39.03 25.35 -8.43
N LEU A 203 38.82 24.27 -9.20
CA LEU A 203 38.38 24.38 -10.59
C LEU A 203 36.87 24.49 -10.71
N ALA A 204 36.09 24.29 -9.65
CA ALA A 204 34.65 24.52 -9.68
C ALA A 204 34.32 25.99 -9.99
N PRO A 205 33.19 26.27 -10.68
CA PRO A 205 32.74 27.64 -10.85
C PRO A 205 32.36 28.23 -9.49
N GLY A 206 32.83 29.45 -9.22
CA GLY A 206 32.56 30.14 -7.95
C GLY A 206 31.07 30.16 -7.61
N HIS A 207 30.75 29.87 -6.35
CA HIS A 207 29.39 29.89 -5.85
C HIS A 207 28.80 31.29 -5.99
N HIS A 208 27.66 31.43 -6.66
CA HIS A 208 26.76 32.51 -6.28
C HIS A 208 26.34 32.18 -4.85
N LYS A 209 26.85 32.90 -3.85
CA LYS A 209 26.50 32.64 -2.45
C LYS A 209 24.99 32.80 -2.33
N GLU A 210 24.28 31.70 -2.27
CA GLU A 210 22.84 31.74 -2.02
C GLU A 210 22.64 32.40 -0.67
N THR A 211 21.81 33.44 -0.62
CA THR A 211 21.43 34.07 0.63
C THR A 211 20.77 33.00 1.49
N ARG A 212 21.46 32.62 2.57
CA ARG A 212 20.95 31.64 3.52
C ARG A 212 19.90 32.33 4.40
N PRO A 213 18.81 31.65 4.80
CA PRO A 213 17.80 32.25 5.67
C PRO A 213 18.39 32.88 6.94
N GLU A 214 19.46 32.31 7.50
CA GLU A 214 20.12 32.82 8.72
C GLU A 214 20.83 34.17 8.51
N GLN A 215 21.13 34.53 7.26
CA GLN A 215 21.80 35.79 6.91
C GLN A 215 20.81 36.94 6.67
N VAL A 216 19.51 36.66 6.73
CA VAL A 216 18.45 37.62 6.43
C VAL A 216 17.97 38.30 7.70
N SER A 217 18.36 39.56 7.90
CA SER A 217 18.09 40.32 9.13
C SER A 217 16.60 40.53 9.44
N TRP A 218 15.77 40.72 8.41
CA TRP A 218 14.33 40.95 8.57
C TRP A 218 13.51 39.67 8.78
N LEU A 219 14.10 38.49 8.55
CA LEU A 219 13.37 37.22 8.59
C LEU A 219 12.78 36.89 9.98
N PRO A 220 13.49 37.09 11.12
CA PRO A 220 12.91 36.84 12.44
C PRO A 220 11.65 37.66 12.72
N MET A 221 11.64 38.94 12.30
CA MET A 221 10.48 39.83 12.44
C MET A 221 9.32 39.35 11.55
N PHE A 222 9.57 39.04 10.27
CA PHE A 222 8.52 38.45 9.43
C PHE A 222 7.96 37.13 10.00
N LEU A 223 8.82 36.29 10.58
CA LEU A 223 8.40 35.03 11.18
C LEU A 223 7.51 35.22 12.42
N SER A 224 7.58 36.33 13.17
CA SER A 224 6.66 36.56 14.30
C SER A 224 5.20 36.65 13.82
N HIS A 225 4.94 37.34 12.71
CA HIS A 225 3.62 37.45 12.10
C HIS A 225 3.17 36.14 11.42
N HIS A 226 4.11 35.46 10.75
CA HIS A 226 3.80 34.23 10.04
C HIS A 226 3.57 33.03 10.98
N ARG A 227 4.29 32.95 12.11
CA ARG A 227 4.23 31.84 13.08
C ARG A 227 3.05 32.02 14.04
N ASN A 228 1.86 32.07 13.47
CA ASN A 228 0.60 32.25 14.18
C ASN A 228 -0.29 31.01 13.97
N VAL A 229 -0.85 30.49 15.07
CA VAL A 229 -1.75 29.33 15.09
C VAL A 229 -3.07 29.57 14.37
N ASN A 230 -3.50 30.84 14.22
CA ASN A 230 -4.66 31.22 13.41
C ASN A 230 -4.43 31.02 11.90
N GLY A 231 -3.21 30.65 11.50
CA GLY A 231 -2.88 30.24 10.14
C GLY A 231 -3.01 31.34 9.08
N PRO A 232 -2.53 32.58 9.29
CA PRO A 232 -2.60 33.63 8.28
C PRO A 232 -1.92 33.20 6.98
N SER A 233 -2.44 33.65 5.84
CA SER A 233 -1.78 33.45 4.55
C SER A 233 -0.45 34.22 4.52
N LEU A 234 0.46 33.83 3.61
CA LEU A 234 1.75 34.52 3.47
C LEU A 234 1.58 36.02 3.19
N MET A 235 0.55 36.38 2.39
CA MET A 235 0.22 37.76 2.08
C MET A 235 -0.35 38.51 3.30
N ALA A 236 -1.19 37.86 4.11
CA ALA A 236 -1.73 38.48 5.31
C ALA A 236 -0.63 38.78 6.34
N ALA A 237 0.28 37.82 6.56
CA ALA A 237 1.44 38.02 7.43
C ALA A 237 2.40 39.10 6.90
N TYR A 238 2.54 39.21 5.57
CA TYR A 238 3.36 40.26 4.97
C TYR A 238 2.78 41.66 5.20
N ARG A 239 1.45 41.84 5.13
CA ARG A 239 0.81 43.14 5.39
C ARG A 239 1.07 43.64 6.82
N THR A 240 0.83 42.78 7.81
CA THR A 240 1.06 43.13 9.22
C THR A 240 2.54 43.39 9.50
N PHE A 241 3.43 42.63 8.84
CA PHE A 241 4.87 42.86 8.90
C PHE A 241 5.27 44.22 8.32
N THR A 242 4.70 44.63 7.19
CA THR A 242 5.01 45.93 6.59
C THR A 242 4.48 47.10 7.41
N GLU A 243 3.32 46.94 8.06
CA GLU A 243 2.76 47.93 8.98
C GLU A 243 3.70 48.13 10.18
N GLU A 244 4.09 47.04 10.86
CA GLU A 244 5.03 47.09 11.99
C GLU A 244 6.42 47.62 11.57
N TRP A 245 6.92 47.26 10.38
CA TRP A 245 8.19 47.78 9.86
C TRP A 245 8.16 49.29 9.63
N GLN A 246 7.06 49.81 9.09
CA GLN A 246 6.88 51.24 8.85
C GLN A 246 6.77 52.03 10.16
N GLU A 247 6.09 51.48 11.16
CA GLU A 247 5.98 52.10 12.48
C GLU A 247 7.33 52.12 13.23
N LEU A 248 8.06 51.00 13.24
CA LEU A 248 9.35 50.88 13.95
C LEU A 248 10.45 51.73 13.35
N TYR A 249 10.47 51.89 12.03
CA TYR A 249 11.53 52.59 11.30
C TYR A 249 11.07 53.93 10.69
N ALA A 250 9.97 54.51 11.20
CA ALA A 250 9.40 55.77 10.70
C ALA A 250 10.44 56.90 10.63
N ASP A 251 11.31 57.01 11.63
CA ASP A 251 12.36 58.05 11.74
C ASP A 251 13.67 57.68 11.00
N GLN A 252 13.71 56.53 10.31
CA GLN A 252 14.91 55.99 9.67
C GLN A 252 14.68 55.70 8.17
N PRO A 253 14.81 56.72 7.30
CA PRO A 253 14.54 56.58 5.86
C PRO A 253 15.31 55.45 5.17
N THR A 254 16.56 55.23 5.59
CA THR A 254 17.42 54.16 5.04
C THR A 254 16.89 52.75 5.35
N MET A 255 16.20 52.55 6.48
CA MET A 255 15.63 51.25 6.84
C MET A 255 14.29 50.99 6.13
N LEU A 256 13.56 52.06 5.79
CA LEU A 256 12.35 51.97 4.95
C LEU A 256 12.70 51.55 3.51
N ASP A 257 13.80 52.06 2.96
CA ASP A 257 14.28 51.69 1.62
C ASP A 257 14.75 50.22 1.53
N VAL A 258 15.19 49.64 2.65
CA VAL A 258 15.69 48.25 2.74
C VAL A 258 14.56 47.24 3.02
N MET A 259 13.31 47.71 3.15
CA MET A 259 12.16 46.85 3.38
C MET A 259 12.04 45.76 2.29
N PRO A 260 11.96 44.48 2.66
CA PRO A 260 11.93 43.39 1.69
C PRO A 260 10.60 43.38 0.92
N SER A 261 10.66 43.10 -0.39
CA SER A 261 9.45 42.85 -1.17
C SER A 261 8.80 41.51 -0.81
N TYR A 262 7.50 41.38 -1.07
CA TYR A 262 6.76 40.12 -0.92
C TYR A 262 7.44 38.93 -1.63
N TYR A 263 8.01 39.17 -2.82
CA TYR A 263 8.73 38.13 -3.58
C TYR A 263 10.03 37.71 -2.90
N ALA A 264 10.74 38.63 -2.25
CA ALA A 264 11.93 38.30 -1.46
C ALA A 264 11.55 37.43 -0.25
N VAL A 265 10.48 37.81 0.46
CA VAL A 265 9.91 37.01 1.57
C VAL A 265 9.55 35.60 1.10
N ARG A 266 8.76 35.49 0.02
CA ARG A 266 8.36 34.19 -0.55
C ARG A 266 9.57 33.31 -0.89
N ARG A 267 10.58 33.89 -1.56
CA ARG A 267 11.80 33.16 -1.95
C ARG A 267 12.57 32.63 -0.74
N ILE A 268 12.68 33.40 0.34
CA ILE A 268 13.34 32.94 1.57
C ILE A 268 12.51 31.88 2.29
N MET A 269 11.18 32.05 2.34
CA MET A 269 10.28 31.06 2.93
C MET A 269 10.33 29.71 2.21
N ASP A 270 10.45 29.70 0.88
CA ASP A 270 10.57 28.48 0.09
C ASP A 270 11.87 27.69 0.39
N LYS A 271 12.92 28.38 0.84
CA LYS A 271 14.18 27.76 1.28
C LYS A 271 14.10 27.13 2.66
N LEU A 272 13.13 27.49 3.49
CA LEU A 272 13.01 26.93 4.83
C LEU A 272 12.54 25.47 4.77
N PRO A 273 13.12 24.58 5.60
CA PRO A 273 12.60 23.22 5.78
C PRO A 273 11.12 23.24 6.15
N LYS A 274 10.38 22.19 5.77
CA LYS A 274 8.93 22.08 6.05
C LYS A 274 8.62 22.24 7.54
N ARG A 275 9.46 21.66 8.41
CA ARG A 275 9.39 21.78 9.87
C ARG A 275 9.45 23.25 10.31
N GLU A 276 10.45 24.01 9.86
CA GLU A 276 10.64 25.40 10.27
C GLU A 276 9.57 26.35 9.74
N ARG A 277 8.99 26.05 8.55
CA ARG A 277 7.85 26.80 8.00
C ARG A 277 6.57 26.64 8.82
N ALA A 278 6.35 25.44 9.36
CA ALA A 278 5.15 25.12 10.12
C ALA A 278 5.29 25.41 11.62
N ARG A 279 6.53 25.56 12.11
CA ARG A 279 6.82 25.89 13.51
C ARG A 279 6.01 27.11 13.96
N GLY A 280 5.31 26.99 15.10
CA GLY A 280 4.44 28.04 15.65
C GLY A 280 3.09 28.20 14.95
N ARG A 281 2.83 27.49 13.84
CA ARG A 281 1.52 27.46 13.15
C ARG A 281 0.72 26.20 13.44
N VAL A 282 1.39 25.12 13.81
CA VAL A 282 0.78 23.83 14.16
C VAL A 282 1.23 23.41 15.55
N THR A 283 0.34 22.77 16.30
CA THR A 283 0.58 22.26 17.66
C THR A 283 0.17 20.79 17.76
N GLY A 284 0.54 20.13 18.86
CA GLY A 284 0.13 18.75 19.14
C GLY A 284 0.57 17.73 18.09
N SER A 285 -0.36 16.89 17.64
CA SER A 285 -0.13 15.81 16.66
C SER A 285 0.36 16.33 15.31
N ALA A 286 -0.17 17.46 14.84
CA ALA A 286 0.21 18.05 13.56
C ALA A 286 1.66 18.57 13.56
N ALA A 287 2.14 19.09 14.70
CA ALA A 287 3.54 19.45 14.87
C ALA A 287 4.44 18.21 14.91
N ARG A 288 4.04 17.19 15.68
CA ARG A 288 4.81 15.95 15.81
C ARG A 288 4.92 15.18 14.48
N ALA A 289 3.94 15.29 13.59
CA ALA A 289 4.00 14.71 12.25
C ALA A 289 5.13 15.29 11.36
N LEU A 290 5.66 16.46 11.71
CA LEU A 290 6.81 17.08 11.03
C LEU A 290 8.14 16.77 11.71
N GLU A 291 8.10 16.13 12.87
CA GLU A 291 9.27 15.65 13.59
C GLU A 291 9.70 14.27 13.09
N THR A 292 10.92 13.87 13.44
CA THR A 292 11.39 12.51 13.20
C THR A 292 10.54 11.52 14.01
N TYR A 293 10.20 10.37 13.42
CA TYR A 293 9.45 9.31 14.08
C TYR A 293 10.29 8.04 14.20
N GLN A 294 10.01 7.23 15.23
CA GLN A 294 10.62 5.92 15.38
C GLN A 294 9.83 4.89 14.57
N LYS A 295 10.53 4.12 13.73
CA LYS A 295 9.95 2.95 13.07
C LYS A 295 10.04 1.76 14.03
N ARG A 296 8.89 1.12 14.28
CA ARG A 296 8.83 -0.13 15.04
C ARG A 296 8.98 -1.30 14.07
N ASP A 297 9.93 -2.18 14.38
CA ASP A 297 10.06 -3.46 13.67
C ASP A 297 9.16 -4.49 14.33
N TRP A 298 8.27 -5.09 13.55
CA TRP A 298 7.30 -6.09 14.00
C TRP A 298 7.76 -7.52 13.70
N SER A 299 8.83 -7.69 12.94
CA SER A 299 9.35 -9.00 12.52
C SER A 299 9.78 -9.88 13.70
N GLN A 300 10.13 -9.27 14.83
CA GLN A 300 10.61 -9.93 16.04
C GLN A 300 9.49 -10.49 16.93
N MET A 301 8.24 -10.09 16.70
CA MET A 301 7.09 -10.62 17.45
C MET A 301 6.68 -11.97 16.86
N PRO A 302 6.27 -12.98 17.65
CA PRO A 302 5.64 -14.18 17.10
C PRO A 302 4.30 -13.85 16.41
N VAL A 303 3.75 -14.81 15.67
CA VAL A 303 2.35 -14.70 15.20
C VAL A 303 1.44 -14.60 16.42
N ASN A 304 0.44 -13.71 16.37
CA ASN A 304 -0.36 -13.32 17.54
C ASN A 304 0.45 -12.68 18.68
N GLY A 305 1.68 -12.21 18.43
CA GLY A 305 2.45 -11.52 19.45
C GLY A 305 1.73 -10.28 19.97
N CYS A 306 1.26 -9.40 19.07
CA CYS A 306 0.55 -8.19 19.47
C CYS A 306 -0.60 -7.88 18.51
N TRP A 307 -1.81 -7.85 19.05
CA TRP A 307 -3.01 -7.47 18.30
C TRP A 307 -3.32 -5.99 18.52
N ILE A 308 -3.57 -5.26 17.43
CA ILE A 308 -3.96 -3.85 17.46
C ILE A 308 -5.43 -3.76 17.08
N SER A 309 -6.24 -3.09 17.89
CA SER A 309 -7.68 -2.92 17.63
C SER A 309 -8.07 -1.46 17.54
N ASP A 310 -8.91 -1.10 16.58
CA ASP A 310 -9.44 0.26 16.46
C ASP A 310 -10.85 0.28 15.85
N GLY A 311 -11.70 1.15 16.39
CA GLY A 311 -13.11 1.33 16.04
C GLY A 311 -13.33 2.58 15.18
N LYS A 312 -14.27 2.49 14.23
CA LYS A 312 -14.63 3.64 13.39
C LYS A 312 -16.07 3.58 12.92
N SER A 313 -16.77 4.70 13.03
CA SER A 313 -18.11 4.84 12.46
C SER A 313 -18.10 4.67 10.94
N MET A 314 -19.05 3.90 10.44
CA MET A 314 -19.20 3.61 9.01
C MET A 314 -19.82 4.81 8.28
N ASN A 315 -19.30 5.18 7.10
CA ASN A 315 -19.89 6.27 6.31
C ASN A 315 -21.11 5.81 5.48
N LEU A 316 -22.11 5.21 6.14
CA LEU A 316 -23.38 4.83 5.54
C LEU A 316 -24.54 4.84 6.57
N LYS A 317 -25.76 4.59 6.08
CA LYS A 317 -26.93 4.30 6.92
C LYS A 317 -27.40 2.86 6.70
N VAL A 318 -27.65 2.13 7.79
CA VAL A 318 -28.18 0.75 7.79
C VAL A 318 -29.46 0.69 8.62
N ALA A 319 -30.32 -0.28 8.34
CA ALA A 319 -31.49 -0.56 9.17
C ALA A 319 -31.05 -1.18 10.50
N HIS A 320 -31.52 -0.62 11.61
CA HIS A 320 -31.26 -1.16 12.94
C HIS A 320 -31.90 -2.53 13.13
N PRO A 321 -31.20 -3.55 13.69
CA PRO A 321 -31.71 -4.92 13.79
C PRO A 321 -33.00 -5.03 14.62
N ILE A 322 -33.10 -4.26 15.72
CA ILE A 322 -34.28 -4.29 16.62
C ILE A 322 -35.47 -3.49 16.04
N HIS A 323 -35.30 -2.20 15.75
CA HIS A 323 -36.42 -1.30 15.44
C HIS A 323 -36.47 -0.84 13.97
N GLY A 324 -35.55 -1.29 13.11
CA GLY A 324 -35.52 -0.98 11.67
C GLY A 324 -35.13 0.45 11.28
N ARG A 325 -35.17 1.43 12.20
CA ARG A 325 -34.76 2.82 11.93
C ARG A 325 -33.34 2.93 11.36
N PRO A 326 -33.08 3.90 10.47
CA PRO A 326 -31.77 4.13 9.89
C PRO A 326 -30.80 4.67 10.94
N PHE A 327 -29.62 4.06 11.05
CA PHE A 327 -28.56 4.54 11.93
C PHE A 327 -27.17 4.29 11.31
N THR A 328 -26.14 4.81 11.95
CA THR A 328 -24.75 4.63 11.52
C THR A 328 -24.03 3.74 12.52
N PRO A 329 -23.63 2.51 12.13
CA PRO A 329 -22.95 1.60 13.02
C PRO A 329 -21.46 1.88 13.10
N GLU A 330 -20.81 1.26 14.07
CA GLU A 330 -19.37 1.32 14.27
C GLU A 330 -18.73 -0.04 14.01
N LEU A 331 -17.69 -0.03 13.18
CA LEU A 331 -16.91 -1.22 12.85
C LEU A 331 -15.59 -1.16 13.64
N THR A 332 -15.35 -2.19 14.45
CA THR A 332 -14.07 -2.41 15.11
C THR A 332 -13.32 -3.51 14.38
N LEU A 333 -12.05 -3.26 14.06
CA LEU A 333 -11.16 -4.22 13.41
C LEU A 333 -10.01 -4.56 14.36
N VAL A 334 -9.57 -5.81 14.35
CA VAL A 334 -8.45 -6.34 15.13
C VAL A 334 -7.43 -6.95 14.18
N LEU A 335 -6.21 -6.43 14.22
CA LEU A 335 -5.13 -6.73 13.30
C LEU A 335 -3.93 -7.32 14.04
N ASP A 336 -3.36 -8.40 13.52
CA ASP A 336 -2.06 -8.91 14.00
C ASP A 336 -0.91 -8.01 13.53
N GLY A 337 -0.11 -7.54 14.49
CA GLY A 337 0.96 -6.58 14.27
C GLY A 337 2.12 -7.12 13.45
N ARG A 338 2.41 -8.42 13.48
CA ARG A 338 3.49 -9.01 12.66
C ARG A 338 3.01 -9.26 11.23
N THR A 339 1.91 -10.00 11.10
CA THR A 339 1.49 -10.56 9.81
C THR A 339 0.56 -9.66 9.01
N ARG A 340 0.05 -8.58 9.63
CA ARG A 340 -1.02 -7.73 9.07
C ARG A 340 -2.29 -8.51 8.78
N PHE A 341 -2.48 -9.69 9.38
CA PHE A 341 -3.69 -10.48 9.22
C PHE A 341 -4.80 -9.91 10.10
N LEU A 342 -5.97 -9.66 9.52
CA LEU A 342 -7.17 -9.30 10.29
C LEU A 342 -7.69 -10.56 10.97
N VAL A 343 -7.44 -10.62 12.28
CA VAL A 343 -7.81 -11.75 13.13
C VAL A 343 -9.27 -11.66 13.57
N GLY A 344 -9.81 -10.46 13.72
CA GLY A 344 -11.18 -10.30 14.21
C GLY A 344 -11.79 -8.96 13.85
N TRP A 345 -13.11 -8.90 13.92
CA TRP A 345 -13.88 -7.69 13.69
C TRP A 345 -15.21 -7.76 14.44
N SER A 346 -15.86 -6.62 14.66
CA SER A 346 -17.22 -6.56 15.21
C SER A 346 -17.96 -5.34 14.68
N LEU A 347 -19.27 -5.44 14.55
CA LEU A 347 -20.13 -4.32 14.21
C LEU A 347 -21.10 -4.05 15.36
N ASP A 348 -21.11 -2.82 15.89
CA ASP A 348 -21.94 -2.44 17.05
C ASP A 348 -22.86 -1.27 16.73
N LEU A 349 -23.91 -1.14 17.54
CA LEU A 349 -24.98 -0.14 17.45
C LEU A 349 -24.50 1.26 17.85
N SER A 350 -23.47 1.34 18.71
CA SER A 350 -22.82 2.56 19.16
C SER A 350 -21.39 2.29 19.67
N GLU A 351 -20.62 3.34 19.97
CA GLU A 351 -19.23 3.27 20.44
C GLU A 351 -19.14 2.67 21.87
N ASN A 352 -19.34 1.36 22.00
CA ASN A 352 -19.37 0.66 23.28
C ASN A 352 -18.15 -0.27 23.46
N VAL A 353 -17.74 -0.49 24.72
CA VAL A 353 -16.72 -1.47 25.13
C VAL A 353 -17.05 -2.87 24.60
N ILE A 354 -18.34 -3.13 24.48
CA ILE A 354 -18.94 -4.38 23.99
C ILE A 354 -18.45 -4.73 22.58
N ALA A 355 -18.34 -3.75 21.68
CA ALA A 355 -17.82 -3.94 20.33
C ALA A 355 -16.40 -4.53 20.36
N VAL A 356 -15.50 -3.86 21.08
CA VAL A 356 -14.09 -4.24 21.16
C VAL A 356 -13.93 -5.65 21.72
N ALA A 357 -14.62 -5.95 22.83
CA ALA A 357 -14.61 -7.29 23.42
C ALA A 357 -15.12 -8.37 22.46
N SER A 358 -16.19 -8.09 21.71
CA SER A 358 -16.76 -9.03 20.74
C SER A 358 -15.80 -9.32 19.60
N ALA A 359 -15.10 -8.30 19.07
CA ALA A 359 -14.10 -8.47 18.02
C ALA A 359 -12.91 -9.33 18.49
N TYR A 360 -12.46 -9.11 19.73
CA TYR A 360 -11.42 -9.94 20.35
C TYR A 360 -11.87 -11.38 20.55
N ARG A 361 -13.08 -11.60 21.08
CA ARG A 361 -13.63 -12.95 21.25
C ARG A 361 -13.72 -13.69 19.92
N TYR A 362 -14.23 -13.04 18.88
CA TYR A 362 -14.30 -13.62 17.54
C TYR A 362 -12.91 -14.03 17.02
N GLY A 363 -11.92 -13.14 17.16
CA GLY A 363 -10.55 -13.46 16.76
C GLY A 363 -9.91 -14.57 17.57
N MET A 364 -10.11 -14.60 18.90
CA MET A 364 -9.54 -15.64 19.77
C MET A 364 -10.18 -17.01 19.51
N LYS A 365 -11.49 -17.05 19.22
CA LYS A 365 -12.20 -18.27 18.83
C LYS A 365 -11.59 -18.91 17.57
N LEU A 366 -11.21 -18.11 16.59
CA LEU A 366 -10.73 -18.60 15.28
C LEU A 366 -9.21 -18.78 15.22
N HIS A 367 -8.45 -17.95 15.94
CA HIS A 367 -7.00 -17.82 15.74
C HIS A 367 -6.19 -17.94 17.02
N GLY A 368 -6.80 -18.25 18.16
CA GLY A 368 -6.12 -18.35 19.45
C GLY A 368 -5.79 -16.98 20.06
N LYS A 369 -5.24 -16.97 21.28
CA LYS A 369 -5.05 -15.74 22.06
C LYS A 369 -3.73 -15.02 21.71
N PRO A 370 -3.69 -13.67 21.79
CA PRO A 370 -2.47 -12.91 21.65
C PRO A 370 -1.68 -12.78 22.96
N LEU A 371 -0.39 -12.45 22.87
CA LEU A 371 0.41 -12.09 24.06
C LEU A 371 0.09 -10.68 24.55
N PHE A 372 0.00 -9.73 23.61
CA PHE A 372 -0.29 -8.33 23.88
C PHE A 372 -1.51 -7.86 23.09
N THR A 373 -2.30 -6.98 23.69
CA THR A 373 -3.30 -6.18 22.97
C THR A 373 -2.92 -4.72 23.03
N TYR A 374 -3.13 -3.98 21.95
CA TYR A 374 -2.82 -2.55 21.86
C TYR A 374 -4.03 -1.77 21.37
N SER A 375 -4.68 -1.07 22.29
CA SER A 375 -5.85 -0.22 22.02
C SER A 375 -5.59 1.24 22.38
N ASP A 376 -6.47 2.14 21.94
CA ASP A 376 -6.36 3.56 22.26
C ASP A 376 -6.81 3.82 23.70
N ASN A 377 -6.27 4.87 24.31
CA ASN A 377 -6.71 5.32 25.62
C ASN A 377 -7.98 6.18 25.54
N GLY A 378 -8.94 5.76 24.70
CA GLY A 378 -10.20 6.45 24.51
C GLY A 378 -11.08 6.33 25.74
N GLY A 379 -11.58 7.48 26.25
CA GLY A 379 -12.52 7.64 27.37
C GLY A 379 -12.29 6.67 28.53
N GLY A 380 -11.60 7.11 29.60
CA GLY A 380 -11.06 6.30 30.71
C GLY A 380 -12.01 5.37 31.47
N GLU A 381 -13.24 5.17 31.03
CA GLU A 381 -14.19 4.14 31.47
C GLU A 381 -14.04 2.84 30.66
N LYS A 382 -13.71 2.92 29.36
CA LYS A 382 -13.60 1.75 28.46
C LYS A 382 -12.46 0.80 28.81
N ASN A 383 -11.30 1.37 29.13
CA ASN A 383 -10.13 0.60 29.53
C ASN A 383 -10.28 0.04 30.94
N LYS A 384 -10.97 0.74 31.84
CA LYS A 384 -11.20 0.24 33.21
C LYS A 384 -12.00 -1.05 33.25
N THR A 385 -12.97 -1.26 32.36
CA THR A 385 -13.77 -2.51 32.33
C THR A 385 -12.98 -3.69 31.75
N LEU A 386 -12.12 -3.45 30.76
CA LEU A 386 -11.28 -4.50 30.14
C LEU A 386 -10.03 -4.82 30.99
N ASP A 387 -9.49 -3.81 31.70
CA ASP A 387 -8.23 -3.87 32.45
C ASP A 387 -8.40 -3.96 33.97
N ALA A 388 -9.62 -3.99 34.51
CA ALA A 388 -9.79 -4.09 35.95
C ALA A 388 -9.04 -5.34 36.47
N ASP A 389 -8.05 -5.16 37.34
CA ASP A 389 -7.08 -6.18 37.76
C ASP A 389 -7.72 -7.48 38.31
N ILE A 390 -9.01 -7.43 38.69
CA ILE A 390 -9.78 -8.56 39.23
C ILE A 390 -10.93 -8.99 38.28
N THR A 391 -11.48 -8.08 37.47
CA THR A 391 -12.70 -8.32 36.66
C THR A 391 -12.50 -8.17 35.15
N GLY A 392 -11.31 -7.76 34.69
CA GLY A 392 -10.95 -7.63 33.29
C GLY A 392 -10.78 -8.98 32.60
N ILE A 393 -11.03 -9.02 31.30
CA ILE A 393 -10.91 -10.26 30.49
C ILE A 393 -9.48 -10.56 30.10
N PHE A 394 -8.70 -9.52 29.76
CA PHE A 394 -7.32 -9.72 29.33
C PHE A 394 -6.44 -10.28 30.45
N PRO A 395 -6.47 -9.74 31.70
CA PRO A 395 -5.68 -10.30 32.79
C PRO A 395 -6.02 -11.76 33.10
N ARG A 396 -7.32 -12.13 33.07
CA ARG A 396 -7.79 -13.52 33.31
C ARG A 396 -7.28 -14.51 32.27
N LEU A 397 -7.13 -14.07 31.02
CA LEU A 397 -6.63 -14.90 29.93
C LEU A 397 -5.10 -14.85 29.80
N GLY A 398 -4.40 -14.13 30.70
CA GLY A 398 -2.95 -13.94 30.64
C GLY A 398 -2.48 -13.02 29.52
N ILE A 399 -3.36 -12.14 29.03
CA ILE A 399 -3.10 -11.21 27.93
C ILE A 399 -2.73 -9.85 28.51
N LYS A 400 -1.60 -9.28 28.07
CA LYS A 400 -1.17 -7.96 28.55
C LYS A 400 -1.71 -6.85 27.66
N HIS A 401 -2.56 -6.00 28.23
CA HIS A 401 -3.07 -4.83 27.53
C HIS A 401 -2.10 -3.64 27.62
N MET A 402 -1.81 -3.05 26.47
CA MET A 402 -1.01 -1.85 26.31
C MET A 402 -1.91 -0.73 25.81
N THR A 403 -1.80 0.47 26.37
CA THR A 403 -2.56 1.64 25.92
C THR A 403 -1.64 2.71 25.34
N GLY A 404 -2.15 3.45 24.35
CA GLY A 404 -1.43 4.57 23.75
C GLY A 404 -1.23 5.72 24.74
N ILE A 405 -0.07 6.41 24.65
CA ILE A 405 0.14 7.68 25.35
C ILE A 405 -0.82 8.71 24.75
N PRO A 406 -1.69 9.36 25.55
CA PRO A 406 -2.61 10.37 25.05
C PRO A 406 -1.91 11.43 24.19
N GLY A 407 -2.47 11.69 23.00
CA GLY A 407 -1.92 12.67 22.06
C GLY A 407 -0.69 12.20 21.27
N ASN A 408 -0.32 10.91 21.30
CA ASN A 408 0.74 10.34 20.46
C ASN A 408 0.19 9.44 19.32
N PRO A 409 -0.20 10.02 18.17
CA PRO A 409 -0.78 9.26 17.06
C PRO A 409 0.21 8.27 16.40
N GLN A 410 1.51 8.49 16.54
CA GLN A 410 2.53 7.71 15.81
C GLN A 410 2.66 6.26 16.31
N ALA A 411 2.14 5.94 17.49
CA ALA A 411 2.31 4.61 18.07
C ALA A 411 1.39 3.54 17.44
N ARG A 412 0.31 3.95 16.74
CA ARG A 412 -0.77 3.07 16.27
C ARG A 412 -1.03 3.09 14.76
N GLY A 413 -0.19 3.80 13.99
CA GLY A 413 -0.40 4.11 12.58
C GLY A 413 -0.59 2.93 11.62
N ILE A 414 -0.34 1.69 12.07
CA ILE A 414 -0.56 0.48 11.26
C ILE A 414 -2.03 0.29 10.91
N ILE A 415 -2.93 0.41 11.89
CA ILE A 415 -4.36 0.14 11.69
C ILE A 415 -5.09 1.31 11.05
N GLU A 416 -4.55 2.53 11.15
CA GLU A 416 -5.19 3.76 10.64
C GLU A 416 -5.52 3.70 9.15
N ARG A 417 -4.57 3.22 8.32
CA ARG A 417 -4.82 3.08 6.88
C ARG A 417 -5.87 2.01 6.60
N LEU A 418 -5.83 0.90 7.33
CA LEU A 418 -6.79 -0.19 7.19
C LEU A 418 -8.21 0.30 7.55
N ASN A 419 -8.35 1.03 8.65
CA ASN A 419 -9.59 1.71 9.08
C ASN A 419 -10.03 2.86 8.16
N ALA A 420 -9.18 3.30 7.22
CA ALA A 420 -9.59 4.20 6.15
C ALA A 420 -10.11 3.44 4.91
N VAL A 421 -9.58 2.24 4.64
CA VAL A 421 -9.81 1.51 3.39
C VAL A 421 -10.99 0.55 3.49
N ILE A 422 -10.99 -0.37 4.47
CA ILE A 422 -12.00 -1.43 4.56
C ILE A 422 -13.40 -0.86 4.82
N PRO A 423 -13.62 -0.02 5.87
CA PRO A 423 -14.93 0.61 6.09
C PRO A 423 -15.44 1.36 4.86
N ARG A 424 -14.54 2.03 4.12
CA ARG A 424 -14.91 2.79 2.93
C ARG A 424 -15.35 1.89 1.79
N ARG A 425 -14.60 0.81 1.50
CA ARG A 425 -14.92 -0.12 0.41
C ARG A 425 -16.23 -0.84 0.65
N VAL A 426 -16.46 -1.32 1.88
CA VAL A 426 -17.74 -1.91 2.29
C VAL A 426 -18.86 -0.88 2.09
N ALA A 427 -18.70 0.33 2.62
CA ALA A 427 -19.73 1.35 2.56
C ALA A 427 -20.10 1.78 1.14
N GLN A 428 -19.14 1.80 0.21
CA GLN A 428 -19.36 2.15 -1.20
C GLN A 428 -20.21 1.13 -1.98
N GLN A 429 -20.39 -0.09 -1.46
CA GLN A 429 -21.27 -1.10 -2.07
C GLN A 429 -22.75 -0.75 -1.89
N PHE A 430 -23.08 0.15 -0.95
CA PHE A 430 -24.46 0.49 -0.60
C PHE A 430 -24.88 1.87 -1.09
N GLN A 431 -26.15 2.01 -1.47
CA GLN A 431 -26.72 3.27 -1.96
C GLN A 431 -26.86 4.36 -0.87
N THR A 432 -26.70 3.99 0.39
CA THR A 432 -26.75 4.90 1.55
C THR A 432 -25.38 5.47 1.94
N TYR A 433 -24.34 5.23 1.13
CA TYR A 433 -23.01 5.78 1.34
C TYR A 433 -23.05 7.32 1.43
N ASN A 434 -22.42 7.87 2.46
CA ASN A 434 -22.38 9.31 2.73
C ASN A 434 -20.96 9.87 2.96
N GLY A 435 -19.93 9.11 2.58
CA GLY A 435 -18.53 9.46 2.79
C GLY A 435 -17.88 10.26 1.65
N LEU A 436 -16.55 10.38 1.72
CA LEU A 436 -15.74 11.13 0.77
C LEU A 436 -15.89 10.61 -0.68
N GLY A 437 -16.31 11.50 -1.57
CA GLY A 437 -16.50 11.24 -3.00
C GLY A 437 -17.95 10.93 -3.40
N ALA A 438 -18.87 10.82 -2.45
CA ALA A 438 -20.31 10.76 -2.75
C ALA A 438 -20.84 12.11 -3.25
N ASP A 439 -21.81 12.09 -4.17
CA ASP A 439 -22.55 13.29 -4.56
C ASP A 439 -23.37 13.82 -3.37
N ARG A 440 -23.08 15.04 -2.94
CA ARG A 440 -23.69 15.68 -1.77
C ARG A 440 -25.20 15.84 -1.93
N GLU A 441 -25.67 16.10 -3.15
CA GLU A 441 -27.11 16.29 -3.38
C GLU A 441 -27.86 14.95 -3.34
N HIS A 442 -27.32 13.90 -3.98
CA HIS A 442 -27.87 12.56 -3.86
C HIS A 442 -27.93 12.06 -2.41
N VAL A 443 -26.87 12.28 -1.62
CA VAL A 443 -26.84 11.92 -0.18
C VAL A 443 -27.94 12.66 0.59
N ARG A 444 -28.06 13.97 0.38
CA ARG A 444 -29.08 14.81 1.06
C ARG A 444 -30.50 14.35 0.71
N ILE A 445 -30.78 14.12 -0.57
CA ILE A 445 -32.10 13.66 -1.04
C ILE A 445 -32.42 12.27 -0.47
N THR A 446 -31.46 11.35 -0.52
CA THR A 446 -31.65 9.97 -0.04
C THR A 446 -31.94 9.94 1.46
N SER A 447 -31.13 10.63 2.27
CA SER A 447 -31.34 10.73 3.72
C SER A 447 -32.70 11.33 4.06
N ARG A 448 -33.09 12.44 3.42
CA ARG A 448 -34.41 13.08 3.64
C ARG A 448 -35.57 12.15 3.29
N ARG A 449 -35.46 11.39 2.19
CA ARG A 449 -36.52 10.45 1.77
C ARG A 449 -36.64 9.27 2.73
N ILE A 450 -35.51 8.74 3.22
CA ILE A 450 -35.51 7.67 4.24
C ILE A 450 -36.15 8.20 5.53
N GLU A 451 -35.75 9.37 6.02
CA GLU A 451 -36.36 9.98 7.23
C GLU A 451 -37.86 10.24 7.06
N SER A 452 -38.28 10.71 5.88
CA SER A 452 -39.70 10.89 5.57
C SER A 452 -40.48 9.57 5.60
N ALA A 453 -39.89 8.48 5.09
CA ALA A 453 -40.51 7.16 5.11
C ALA A 453 -40.63 6.62 6.55
N VAL A 454 -39.60 6.79 7.37
CA VAL A 454 -39.64 6.40 8.80
C VAL A 454 -40.74 7.16 9.55
N LYS A 455 -40.83 8.49 9.36
CA LYS A 455 -41.91 9.29 9.96
C LYS A 455 -43.30 8.89 9.49
N ALA A 456 -43.46 8.44 8.24
CA ALA A 456 -44.74 7.95 7.75
C ALA A 456 -45.15 6.64 8.45
N ILE A 457 -44.20 5.71 8.62
CA ILE A 457 -44.41 4.46 9.38
C ILE A 457 -44.80 4.78 10.83
N GLU A 458 -44.09 5.69 11.50
CA GLU A 458 -44.37 6.06 12.90
C GLU A 458 -45.77 6.68 13.09
N ASN A 459 -46.26 7.39 12.08
CA ASN A 459 -47.60 7.97 12.09
C ASN A 459 -48.68 7.02 11.53
N ASN A 460 -48.38 5.73 11.35
CA ASN A 460 -49.27 4.72 10.76
C ASN A 460 -49.86 5.13 9.39
N LYS A 461 -49.09 5.84 8.57
CA LYS A 461 -49.48 6.26 7.22
C LYS A 461 -48.95 5.29 6.18
N GLU A 462 -49.75 5.02 5.14
CA GLU A 462 -49.29 4.24 4.00
C GLU A 462 -48.15 4.96 3.26
N LEU A 463 -47.12 4.20 2.91
CA LEU A 463 -45.94 4.71 2.23
C LEU A 463 -46.22 4.93 0.74
N ASN A 464 -45.87 6.12 0.25
CA ASN A 464 -45.91 6.41 -1.18
C ASN A 464 -44.79 5.66 -1.94
N PRO A 465 -44.85 5.54 -3.29
CA PRO A 465 -43.86 4.81 -4.07
C PRO A 465 -42.42 5.30 -3.88
N VAL A 466 -42.24 6.62 -3.69
CA VAL A 466 -40.93 7.24 -3.48
C VAL A 466 -40.34 6.85 -2.11
N GLN A 467 -41.17 6.79 -1.07
CA GLN A 467 -40.80 6.38 0.29
C GLN A 467 -40.50 4.88 0.35
N LYS A 468 -41.31 4.04 -0.30
CA LYS A 468 -41.02 2.60 -0.45
C LYS A 468 -39.68 2.39 -1.16
N GLY A 469 -39.46 3.09 -2.27
CA GLY A 469 -38.19 3.04 -3.00
C GLY A 469 -36.99 3.53 -2.18
N ALA A 470 -37.18 4.52 -1.29
CA ALA A 470 -36.12 5.00 -0.41
C ALA A 470 -35.76 4.00 0.70
N LEU A 471 -36.75 3.35 1.32
CA LEU A 471 -36.51 2.29 2.31
C LEU A 471 -35.83 1.06 1.71
N ALA A 472 -36.17 0.71 0.46
CA ALA A 472 -35.51 -0.40 -0.24
C ALA A 472 -34.01 -0.16 -0.48
N LYS A 473 -33.54 1.09 -0.41
CA LYS A 473 -32.10 1.43 -0.49
C LYS A 473 -31.36 1.22 0.83
N LEU A 474 -32.08 1.15 1.95
CA LEU A 474 -31.51 0.98 3.28
C LEU A 474 -31.09 -0.49 3.45
N PRO A 475 -29.78 -0.80 3.55
CA PRO A 475 -29.34 -2.18 3.74
C PRO A 475 -29.82 -2.74 5.08
N SER A 476 -30.08 -4.04 5.11
CA SER A 476 -30.34 -4.75 6.35
C SER A 476 -29.05 -4.95 7.15
N TRP A 477 -29.17 -5.26 8.44
CA TRP A 477 -28.03 -5.58 9.30
C TRP A 477 -27.21 -6.75 8.75
N GLN A 478 -27.88 -7.83 8.34
CA GLN A 478 -27.23 -9.02 7.79
C GLN A 478 -26.47 -8.73 6.50
N GLN A 479 -27.05 -7.95 5.58
CA GLN A 479 -26.37 -7.57 4.33
C GLN A 479 -25.06 -6.81 4.60
N LEU A 480 -25.02 -5.99 5.65
CA LEU A 480 -23.82 -5.28 6.04
C LEU A 480 -22.77 -6.23 6.66
N LEU A 481 -23.18 -7.15 7.53
CA LEU A 481 -22.28 -8.17 8.09
C LEU A 481 -21.64 -9.03 6.99
N ASP A 482 -22.44 -9.51 6.03
CA ASP A 482 -21.96 -10.33 4.91
C ASP A 482 -20.94 -9.55 4.06
N ALA A 483 -21.21 -8.27 3.78
CA ALA A 483 -20.30 -7.42 3.01
C ALA A 483 -18.98 -7.14 3.74
N ILE A 484 -19.01 -7.02 5.08
CA ILE A 484 -17.80 -6.88 5.88
C ILE A 484 -16.97 -8.15 5.83
N GLU A 485 -17.60 -9.32 6.05
CA GLU A 485 -16.90 -10.61 6.01
C GLU A 485 -16.20 -10.81 4.66
N VAL A 486 -16.88 -10.54 3.54
CA VAL A 486 -16.29 -10.63 2.19
C VAL A 486 -15.06 -9.72 2.05
N GLU A 487 -15.13 -8.46 2.49
CA GLU A 487 -13.98 -7.54 2.35
C GLU A 487 -12.83 -7.90 3.30
N VAL A 488 -13.12 -8.45 4.49
CA VAL A 488 -12.09 -8.97 5.42
C VAL A 488 -11.38 -10.18 4.81
N GLN A 489 -12.13 -11.13 4.27
CA GLN A 489 -11.56 -12.30 3.57
C GLN A 489 -10.70 -11.85 2.38
N ARG A 490 -11.21 -10.92 1.57
CA ARG A 490 -10.46 -10.35 0.45
C ARG A 490 -9.16 -9.67 0.91
N TYR A 491 -9.19 -8.91 1.99
CA TYR A 491 -7.98 -8.30 2.54
C TYR A 491 -6.97 -9.36 3.02
N ASN A 492 -7.43 -10.40 3.70
CA ASN A 492 -6.52 -11.42 4.22
C ASN A 492 -5.91 -12.30 3.13
N TYR A 493 -6.69 -12.68 2.12
CA TYR A 493 -6.29 -13.72 1.16
C TYR A 493 -5.92 -13.22 -0.23
N GLU A 494 -6.42 -12.06 -0.67
CA GLU A 494 -6.17 -11.54 -2.04
C GLU A 494 -5.30 -10.28 -2.07
N HIS A 495 -5.25 -9.51 -0.98
CA HIS A 495 -4.54 -8.23 -0.97
C HIS A 495 -3.03 -8.40 -0.78
N GLU A 496 -2.25 -8.02 -1.80
CA GLU A 496 -0.80 -7.89 -1.70
C GLU A 496 -0.42 -6.69 -0.81
N HIS A 497 0.15 -6.97 0.37
CA HIS A 497 0.41 -5.94 1.37
C HIS A 497 1.84 -5.39 1.27
N SER A 498 2.00 -4.08 1.02
CA SER A 498 3.30 -3.45 0.73
C SER A 498 4.35 -3.51 1.84
N GLU A 499 3.92 -3.67 3.09
CA GLU A 499 4.82 -3.82 4.25
C GLU A 499 5.24 -5.28 4.49
N LEU A 500 4.72 -6.25 3.72
CA LEU A 500 5.09 -7.66 3.84
C LEU A 500 6.19 -8.04 2.84
N PRO A 501 6.96 -9.12 3.08
CA PRO A 501 8.03 -9.54 2.19
C PRO A 501 7.57 -9.78 0.75
N LYS A 502 8.50 -9.59 -0.19
CA LYS A 502 8.26 -9.92 -1.60
C LYS A 502 8.75 -11.32 -1.94
N ARG A 503 7.95 -12.08 -2.67
CA ARG A 503 8.33 -13.33 -3.34
C ARG A 503 8.08 -13.15 -4.83
N ASN A 504 9.09 -13.45 -5.66
CA ASN A 504 8.99 -13.34 -7.12
C ASN A 504 8.48 -11.97 -7.61
N GLY A 505 8.91 -10.89 -6.93
CA GLY A 505 8.55 -9.51 -7.28
C GLY A 505 7.20 -9.01 -6.78
N ARG A 506 6.35 -9.88 -6.21
CA ARG A 506 5.04 -9.52 -5.63
C ARG A 506 5.06 -9.58 -4.11
N HIS A 507 4.27 -8.73 -3.46
CA HIS A 507 4.15 -8.79 -2.00
C HIS A 507 3.26 -9.97 -1.59
N LEU A 508 3.57 -10.59 -0.45
CA LEU A 508 2.71 -11.61 0.11
C LEU A 508 1.39 -11.03 0.61
N THR A 509 0.36 -11.88 0.62
CA THR A 509 -0.90 -11.58 1.31
C THR A 509 -0.74 -11.84 2.81
N PRO A 510 -1.52 -11.18 3.67
CA PRO A 510 -1.46 -11.42 5.11
C PRO A 510 -1.60 -12.91 5.49
N ALA A 511 -2.52 -13.64 4.84
CA ALA A 511 -2.73 -15.05 5.08
C ALA A 511 -1.51 -15.90 4.66
N ALA A 512 -0.97 -15.65 3.47
CA ALA A 512 0.20 -16.39 2.97
C ALA A 512 1.42 -16.17 3.87
N TYR A 513 1.68 -14.93 4.27
CA TYR A 513 2.80 -14.61 5.16
C TYR A 513 2.60 -15.20 6.56
N ARG A 514 1.38 -15.15 7.12
CA ARG A 514 1.08 -15.81 8.39
C ARG A 514 1.38 -17.31 8.33
N GLN A 515 0.98 -17.97 7.26
CA GLN A 515 1.25 -19.40 7.05
C GLN A 515 2.76 -19.69 6.92
N GLU A 516 3.51 -18.87 6.19
CA GLU A 516 4.97 -19.01 6.09
C GLU A 516 5.66 -18.89 7.45
N VAL A 517 5.26 -17.92 8.29
CA VAL A 517 5.86 -17.72 9.62
C VAL A 517 5.53 -18.89 10.54
N LEU A 518 4.26 -19.33 10.59
CA LEU A 518 3.86 -20.47 11.42
C LEU A 518 4.58 -21.77 10.99
N ALA A 519 4.77 -21.96 9.69
CA ALA A 519 5.50 -23.13 9.18
C ALA A 519 7.01 -23.08 9.52
N ALA A 520 7.60 -21.90 9.62
CA ALA A 520 9.02 -21.72 9.91
C ALA A 520 9.34 -21.75 11.41
N GLU A 521 8.49 -21.13 12.24
CA GLU A 521 8.75 -20.92 13.67
C GLU A 521 7.93 -21.84 14.59
N GLY A 522 6.92 -22.52 14.04
CA GLY A 522 5.98 -23.34 14.81
C GLY A 522 4.72 -22.58 15.23
N ASP A 523 3.74 -23.35 15.70
CA ASP A 523 2.46 -22.84 16.20
C ASP A 523 2.38 -23.06 17.72
N GLU A 524 2.97 -22.13 18.47
CA GLU A 524 2.90 -22.09 19.94
C GLU A 524 1.72 -21.22 20.42
N ILE A 525 0.70 -21.02 19.57
CA ILE A 525 -0.47 -20.23 19.93
C ILE A 525 -1.34 -21.01 20.90
N GLU A 526 -1.68 -20.38 22.02
CA GLU A 526 -2.62 -20.94 22.98
C GLU A 526 -4.07 -20.68 22.54
N TYR A 527 -4.89 -21.74 22.52
CA TYR A 527 -6.29 -21.68 22.14
C TYR A 527 -7.19 -21.80 23.36
N LEU A 528 -8.28 -21.03 23.36
CA LEU A 528 -9.27 -21.07 24.42
C LEU A 528 -10.15 -22.30 24.30
N THR A 529 -10.46 -22.91 25.44
CA THR A 529 -11.47 -23.96 25.54
C THR A 529 -12.88 -23.41 25.30
N GLU A 530 -13.84 -24.28 24.97
CA GLU A 530 -15.24 -23.88 24.81
C GLU A 530 -15.81 -23.23 26.08
N ILE A 531 -15.37 -23.67 27.27
CA ILE A 531 -15.78 -23.11 28.55
C ILE A 531 -15.22 -21.70 28.73
N GLU A 532 -13.94 -21.48 28.42
CA GLU A 532 -13.36 -20.13 28.48
C GLU A 532 -14.04 -19.19 27.50
N LEU A 533 -14.31 -19.63 26.26
CA LEU A 533 -15.05 -18.86 25.26
C LEU A 533 -16.49 -18.55 25.68
N ARG A 534 -17.13 -19.44 26.46
CA ARG A 534 -18.45 -19.24 27.05
C ARG A 534 -18.43 -18.17 28.14
N GLU A 535 -17.42 -18.20 29.00
CA GLU A 535 -17.25 -17.23 30.10
C GLU A 535 -16.61 -15.91 29.69
N MET A 536 -16.10 -15.81 28.45
CA MET A 536 -15.74 -14.53 27.86
C MET A 536 -16.96 -13.62 27.74
N PHE A 537 -16.70 -12.31 27.81
CA PHE A 537 -17.74 -11.30 27.68
C PHE A 537 -18.40 -11.38 26.31
N MET A 538 -19.73 -11.39 26.35
CA MET A 538 -20.60 -11.29 25.19
C MET A 538 -21.61 -10.17 25.45
N PRO A 539 -22.15 -9.56 24.39
CA PRO A 539 -23.33 -8.72 24.49
C PRO A 539 -24.48 -9.51 25.13
N GLU A 540 -25.21 -8.88 26.06
CA GLU A 540 -26.32 -9.54 26.75
C GLU A 540 -27.56 -8.66 26.78
N VAL A 541 -28.73 -9.31 26.73
CA VAL A 541 -30.03 -8.65 26.82
C VAL A 541 -30.92 -9.44 27.78
N VAL A 542 -31.69 -8.73 28.61
CA VAL A 542 -32.66 -9.36 29.50
C VAL A 542 -33.89 -9.77 28.71
N ARG A 543 -34.27 -11.04 28.82
CA ARG A 543 -35.49 -11.62 28.23
C ARG A 543 -36.16 -12.53 29.24
N LYS A 544 -37.45 -12.72 29.05
CA LYS A 544 -38.23 -13.64 29.89
C LYS A 544 -38.17 -15.04 29.30
N ALA A 545 -37.74 -16.01 30.10
CA ALA A 545 -37.81 -17.42 29.72
C ALA A 545 -39.25 -17.93 29.91
N GLN A 546 -39.76 -18.69 28.94
CA GLN A 546 -41.10 -19.25 28.99
C GLN A 546 -41.14 -20.66 28.41
N ARG A 547 -41.43 -21.65 29.25
CA ARG A 547 -41.72 -23.04 28.89
C ARG A 547 -40.65 -23.67 28.00
N GLY A 548 -39.38 -23.45 28.33
CA GLY A 548 -38.24 -23.95 27.55
C GLY A 548 -37.83 -23.06 26.36
N TRP A 549 -38.53 -21.95 26.13
CA TRP A 549 -38.27 -21.02 25.04
C TRP A 549 -37.80 -19.65 25.53
N VAL A 550 -37.03 -18.98 24.68
CA VAL A 550 -36.72 -17.56 24.83
C VAL A 550 -36.68 -16.90 23.45
N GLU A 551 -37.25 -15.70 23.35
CA GLU A 551 -37.29 -14.94 22.10
C GLU A 551 -36.22 -13.84 22.10
N PHE A 552 -35.41 -13.82 21.06
CA PHE A 552 -34.39 -12.79 20.85
C PHE A 552 -34.22 -12.48 19.36
N ASN A 553 -34.27 -11.19 19.00
CA ASN A 553 -34.06 -10.71 17.62
C ASN A 553 -34.99 -11.37 16.56
N ASN A 554 -36.27 -11.53 16.90
CA ASN A 554 -37.29 -12.26 16.12
C ASN A 554 -36.98 -13.76 15.88
N ASN A 555 -36.00 -14.31 16.61
CA ASN A 555 -35.67 -15.74 16.62
C ASN A 555 -36.14 -16.37 17.93
N GLU A 556 -36.64 -17.61 17.83
CA GLU A 556 -37.07 -18.43 18.95
C GLU A 556 -35.97 -19.45 19.28
N TYR A 557 -35.44 -19.43 20.50
CA TYR A 557 -34.40 -20.35 20.96
C TYR A 557 -34.99 -21.30 22.00
N PHE A 558 -34.55 -22.56 21.97
CA PHE A 558 -35.03 -23.60 22.86
C PHE A 558 -33.91 -24.34 23.57
N ALA A 559 -34.13 -24.66 24.84
CA ALA A 559 -33.40 -25.66 25.60
C ALA A 559 -34.35 -26.28 26.63
N GLU A 560 -34.20 -27.57 26.94
CA GLU A 560 -35.02 -28.20 27.98
C GLU A 560 -34.77 -27.58 29.35
N ASP A 561 -33.49 -27.28 29.66
CA ASP A 561 -33.05 -26.69 30.91
C ASP A 561 -33.58 -25.26 31.17
N LEU A 562 -34.10 -24.57 30.15
CA LEU A 562 -34.80 -23.29 30.33
C LEU A 562 -36.05 -23.42 31.22
N ILE A 563 -36.57 -24.64 31.41
CA ILE A 563 -37.67 -24.90 32.34
C ILE A 563 -37.30 -24.58 33.80
N LEU A 564 -36.01 -24.62 34.15
CA LEU A 564 -35.51 -24.33 35.50
C LEU A 564 -35.66 -22.86 35.91
N VAL A 565 -35.90 -21.99 34.92
CA VAL A 565 -36.05 -20.53 35.07
C VAL A 565 -37.35 -20.06 34.40
N ASP A 566 -38.36 -20.94 34.34
CA ASP A 566 -39.63 -20.63 33.70
C ASP A 566 -40.32 -19.42 34.35
N GLY A 567 -40.69 -18.43 33.53
CA GLY A 567 -41.31 -17.20 33.98
C GLY A 567 -40.35 -16.19 34.63
N GLU A 568 -39.06 -16.50 34.75
CA GLU A 568 -38.04 -15.60 35.27
C GLU A 568 -37.40 -14.75 34.16
N ASP A 569 -36.87 -13.59 34.55
CA ASP A 569 -36.03 -12.76 33.70
C ASP A 569 -34.61 -13.33 33.68
N VAL A 570 -34.13 -13.67 32.49
CA VAL A 570 -32.80 -14.25 32.24
C VAL A 570 -31.96 -13.31 31.37
N ARG A 571 -30.64 -13.41 31.51
CA ARG A 571 -29.67 -12.73 30.66
C ARG A 571 -29.36 -13.64 29.46
N VAL A 572 -29.65 -13.16 28.26
CA VAL A 572 -29.38 -13.85 27.00
C VAL A 572 -28.11 -13.26 26.40
N ALA A 573 -27.03 -14.02 26.46
CA ALA A 573 -25.76 -13.69 25.83
C ALA A 573 -25.73 -14.25 24.39
N TYR A 574 -25.32 -13.44 23.42
CA TYR A 574 -25.37 -13.81 22.00
C TYR A 574 -24.10 -13.41 21.24
N ASP A 575 -23.80 -14.13 20.16
CA ASP A 575 -22.72 -13.80 19.22
C ASP A 575 -23.29 -13.02 18.04
N ILE A 576 -22.63 -11.93 17.65
CA ILE A 576 -23.07 -11.11 16.51
C ILE A 576 -22.75 -11.77 15.16
N HIS A 577 -21.79 -12.71 15.14
CA HIS A 577 -21.38 -13.43 13.94
C HIS A 577 -22.14 -14.74 13.75
N ASP A 578 -22.76 -15.28 14.81
CA ASP A 578 -23.47 -16.56 14.78
C ASP A 578 -24.77 -16.51 15.59
N ALA A 579 -25.91 -16.64 14.91
CA ALA A 579 -27.24 -16.64 15.52
C ALA A 579 -27.80 -18.04 15.78
N LYS A 580 -27.01 -19.12 15.63
CA LYS A 580 -27.49 -20.50 15.82
C LYS A 580 -27.81 -20.83 17.27
N GLU A 581 -27.12 -20.22 18.21
CA GLU A 581 -27.26 -20.50 19.64
C GLU A 581 -27.08 -19.24 20.48
N VAL A 582 -27.66 -19.28 21.68
CA VAL A 582 -27.49 -18.24 22.70
C VAL A 582 -27.20 -18.88 24.04
N ILE A 583 -26.43 -18.18 24.88
CA ILE A 583 -26.09 -18.63 26.22
C ILE A 583 -27.02 -17.97 27.22
N ILE A 584 -27.65 -18.77 28.06
CA ILE A 584 -28.62 -18.30 29.05
C ILE A 584 -28.00 -18.29 30.43
N ARG A 585 -28.13 -17.15 31.10
CA ARG A 585 -27.69 -16.94 32.48
C ARG A 585 -28.82 -16.39 33.34
N LYS A 586 -28.78 -16.68 34.63
CA LYS A 586 -29.58 -15.96 35.63
C LYS A 586 -29.10 -14.51 35.76
N LEU A 587 -29.90 -13.65 36.41
CA LEU A 587 -29.53 -12.24 36.62
C LEU A 587 -28.22 -12.08 37.40
N ASP A 588 -27.93 -13.02 38.31
CA ASP A 588 -26.68 -13.09 39.08
C ASP A 588 -25.45 -13.53 38.25
N GLY A 589 -25.65 -13.94 36.99
CA GLY A 589 -24.61 -14.39 36.08
C GLY A 589 -24.39 -15.91 36.04
N THR A 590 -25.11 -16.69 36.84
CA THR A 590 -24.99 -18.15 36.86
C THR A 590 -25.41 -18.75 35.52
N TYR A 591 -24.56 -19.59 34.92
CA TYR A 591 -24.89 -20.32 33.69
C TYR A 591 -26.06 -21.28 33.91
N VAL A 592 -27.04 -21.25 33.01
CA VAL A 592 -28.18 -22.17 33.00
C VAL A 592 -28.00 -23.19 31.90
N CYS A 593 -27.98 -22.75 30.64
CA CYS A 593 -27.89 -23.63 29.47
C CYS A 593 -27.50 -22.86 28.21
N THR A 594 -27.27 -23.60 27.12
CA THR A 594 -27.14 -23.06 25.77
C THR A 594 -28.41 -23.41 24.99
N ALA A 595 -29.11 -22.39 24.48
CA ALA A 595 -30.38 -22.55 23.77
C ALA A 595 -30.18 -22.44 22.25
N ILE A 596 -30.77 -23.36 21.50
CA ILE A 596 -30.57 -23.52 20.06
C ILE A 596 -31.73 -22.89 19.29
N TRP A 597 -31.42 -22.14 18.23
CA TRP A 597 -32.41 -21.54 17.37
C TRP A 597 -33.31 -22.60 16.73
N ASN A 598 -34.64 -22.43 16.86
CA ASN A 598 -35.63 -23.40 16.42
C ASN A 598 -35.38 -24.82 16.97
N GLY A 599 -34.69 -24.97 18.11
CA GLY A 599 -34.20 -26.25 18.61
C GLY A 599 -35.28 -27.31 18.86
N ASN A 600 -36.53 -26.89 19.11
CA ASN A 600 -37.68 -27.77 19.27
C ASN A 600 -38.80 -27.49 18.25
N LYS A 601 -38.43 -26.93 17.09
CA LYS A 601 -39.36 -26.68 15.99
C LYS A 601 -39.41 -27.89 15.07
N VAL A 602 -40.42 -28.72 15.24
CA VAL A 602 -40.69 -29.86 14.35
C VAL A 602 -41.64 -29.44 13.25
N ALA A 603 -41.42 -29.90 12.01
CA ALA A 603 -42.36 -29.69 10.92
C ALA A 603 -43.75 -30.26 11.29
N ALA A 604 -44.82 -29.47 11.08
CA ALA A 604 -46.18 -29.85 11.46
C ALA A 604 -46.65 -31.19 10.83
N VAL A 605 -46.05 -31.56 9.70
CA VAL A 605 -46.18 -32.89 9.09
C VAL A 605 -44.78 -33.39 8.79
N PRO A 606 -44.41 -34.61 9.22
CA PRO A 606 -43.13 -35.21 8.86
C PRO A 606 -42.93 -35.23 7.34
N THR A 607 -41.72 -34.90 6.87
CA THR A 607 -41.39 -34.82 5.43
C THR A 607 -41.69 -36.13 4.70
N THR A 608 -41.56 -37.27 5.37
CA THR A 608 -41.95 -38.60 4.87
C THR A 608 -43.47 -38.73 4.62
N HIS A 609 -44.30 -38.20 5.51
CA HIS A 609 -45.76 -38.19 5.37
C HIS A 609 -46.22 -37.22 4.26
N MET A 610 -45.58 -36.05 4.13
CA MET A 610 -45.81 -35.14 3.00
C MET A 610 -45.41 -35.78 1.66
N ALA A 611 -44.25 -36.44 1.59
CA ALA A 611 -43.80 -37.13 0.38
C ALA A 611 -44.76 -38.25 -0.03
N LYS A 612 -45.25 -39.04 0.94
CA LYS A 612 -46.28 -40.06 0.71
C LYS A 612 -47.59 -39.46 0.20
N ALA A 613 -48.06 -38.36 0.80
CA ALA A 613 -49.27 -37.67 0.35
C ALA A 613 -49.14 -37.08 -1.07
N ILE A 614 -47.94 -36.61 -1.44
CA ILE A 614 -47.62 -36.14 -2.80
C ILE A 614 -47.60 -37.32 -3.80
N ASP A 615 -47.01 -38.45 -3.43
CA ASP A 615 -46.97 -39.65 -4.28
C ASP A 615 -48.36 -40.27 -4.46
N ASP A 616 -49.17 -40.33 -3.40
CA ASP A 616 -50.57 -40.78 -3.47
C ASP A 616 -51.43 -39.81 -4.29
N ARG A 617 -51.13 -38.52 -4.28
CA ARG A 617 -51.77 -37.54 -5.18
C ARG A 617 -51.34 -37.77 -6.64
N ARG A 618 -50.07 -38.06 -6.90
CA ARG A 618 -49.55 -38.39 -8.24
C ARG A 618 -50.18 -39.67 -8.79
N LYS A 619 -50.24 -40.74 -7.98
CA LYS A 619 -50.91 -42.00 -8.31
C LYS A 619 -52.40 -41.83 -8.59
N ARG A 620 -53.13 -41.07 -7.77
CA ARG A 620 -54.55 -40.76 -8.02
C ARG A 620 -54.76 -39.92 -9.29
N ARG A 621 -53.79 -39.10 -9.68
CA ARG A 621 -53.84 -38.33 -10.93
C ARG A 621 -53.57 -39.22 -12.15
N LEU A 622 -52.60 -40.13 -12.04
CA LEU A 622 -52.31 -41.15 -13.07
C LEU A 622 -53.50 -42.09 -13.27
N ALA A 623 -54.09 -42.61 -12.19
CA ALA A 623 -55.28 -43.47 -12.25
C ALA A 623 -56.45 -42.77 -12.95
N ARG A 624 -56.71 -41.49 -12.64
CA ARG A 624 -57.75 -40.70 -13.33
C ARG A 624 -57.48 -40.48 -14.82
N VAL A 625 -56.19 -40.34 -15.20
CA VAL A 625 -55.81 -40.22 -16.61
C VAL A 625 -55.96 -41.57 -17.32
N GLU A 626 -55.59 -42.67 -16.66
CA GLU A 626 -55.72 -44.02 -17.21
C GLU A 626 -57.19 -44.44 -17.33
N ASP A 627 -58.03 -44.15 -16.34
CA ASP A 627 -59.48 -44.37 -16.42
C ASP A 627 -60.09 -43.59 -17.58
N LYS A 628 -59.68 -42.33 -17.75
CA LYS A 628 -60.14 -41.49 -18.85
C LYS A 628 -59.62 -41.96 -20.21
N ARG A 629 -58.40 -42.46 -20.26
CA ARG A 629 -57.84 -43.11 -21.44
C ARG A 629 -58.62 -44.39 -21.78
N ARG A 630 -58.94 -45.21 -20.78
CA ARG A 630 -59.72 -46.45 -20.94
C ARG A 630 -61.15 -46.17 -21.39
N GLU A 631 -61.74 -45.08 -20.92
CA GLU A 631 -63.03 -44.57 -21.39
C GLU A 631 -62.95 -44.17 -22.87
N ILE A 632 -61.93 -43.41 -23.28
CA ILE A 632 -61.69 -43.02 -24.69
C ILE A 632 -61.41 -44.25 -25.58
N GLU A 633 -60.63 -45.22 -25.10
CA GLU A 633 -60.36 -46.48 -25.83
C GLU A 633 -61.62 -47.35 -25.95
N ALA A 634 -62.51 -47.33 -24.94
CA ALA A 634 -63.80 -48.02 -24.99
C ALA A 634 -64.79 -47.35 -25.97
N GLU A 635 -64.75 -46.02 -26.10
CA GLU A 635 -65.50 -45.29 -27.14
C GLU A 635 -65.05 -45.67 -28.57
N ALA A 636 -63.81 -46.12 -28.74
CA ALA A 636 -63.27 -46.58 -30.02
C ALA A 636 -63.61 -48.05 -30.36
N CYS A 637 -64.34 -48.77 -29.50
CA CYS A 637 -64.68 -50.19 -29.69
C CYS A 637 -66.19 -50.38 -29.97
N PRO A 638 -66.62 -50.45 -31.25
CA PRO A 638 -68.02 -50.62 -31.61
C PRO A 638 -68.35 -52.11 -31.82
N LEU A 639 -68.48 -52.91 -30.76
CA LEU A 639 -69.35 -54.11 -30.73
C LEU A 639 -69.28 -54.81 -29.37
N ILE A 640 -70.44 -55.21 -28.85
CA ILE A 640 -70.54 -56.14 -27.73
C ILE A 640 -70.18 -57.53 -28.26
N ASP A 641 -68.97 -58.01 -28.01
CA ASP A 641 -68.64 -59.42 -28.22
C ASP A 641 -69.42 -60.28 -27.22
N ALA A 642 -70.20 -61.22 -27.76
CA ALA A 642 -70.98 -62.17 -27.00
C ALA A 642 -70.08 -63.00 -26.07
N LYS A 643 -70.37 -63.00 -24.76
CA LYS A 643 -69.67 -63.86 -23.80
C LYS A 643 -69.94 -65.34 -24.16
N PRO A 644 -68.92 -66.21 -24.17
CA PRO A 644 -69.12 -67.65 -24.33
C PRO A 644 -69.86 -68.22 -23.12
N THR A 645 -70.82 -69.11 -23.38
CA THR A 645 -71.60 -69.81 -22.37
C THR A 645 -70.69 -70.63 -21.43
N PRO A 646 -70.89 -70.59 -20.10
CA PRO A 646 -70.10 -71.39 -19.17
C PRO A 646 -70.37 -72.89 -19.35
N ASP A 647 -69.30 -73.68 -19.38
CA ASP A 647 -69.33 -75.15 -19.36
C ASP A 647 -69.76 -75.65 -17.97
N PHE A 648 -70.87 -76.37 -17.90
CA PHE A 648 -71.46 -76.92 -16.67
C PHE A 648 -71.08 -78.39 -16.42
N GLY A 649 -70.07 -78.93 -17.13
CA GLY A 649 -69.63 -80.32 -17.00
C GLY A 649 -69.03 -80.74 -15.65
N SER A 650 -68.74 -79.79 -14.74
CA SER A 650 -68.09 -80.07 -13.44
C SER A 650 -69.05 -80.21 -12.25
N PHE A 651 -70.37 -80.26 -12.48
CA PHE A 651 -71.38 -80.38 -11.40
C PHE A 651 -72.15 -81.71 -11.38
N ILE A 652 -71.67 -82.75 -12.09
CA ILE A 652 -72.22 -84.11 -12.01
C ILE A 652 -71.23 -85.00 -11.23
N PRO A 653 -71.48 -85.32 -9.94
CA PRO A 653 -70.66 -86.27 -9.19
C PRO A 653 -70.97 -87.71 -9.63
N ALA A 654 -69.92 -88.53 -9.77
CA ALA A 654 -70.05 -89.97 -10.02
C ALA A 654 -70.48 -90.72 -8.75
N ASP A 655 -71.34 -91.73 -8.94
CA ASP A 655 -71.90 -92.59 -7.89
C ASP A 655 -70.84 -93.46 -7.20
N GLU A 656 -70.75 -93.37 -5.87
CA GLU A 656 -70.22 -94.45 -5.04
C GLU A 656 -71.16 -94.80 -3.87
N PRO A 657 -71.33 -96.10 -3.55
CA PRO A 657 -72.49 -96.62 -2.83
C PRO A 657 -72.38 -96.53 -1.30
N ILE A 658 -73.47 -96.05 -0.67
CA ILE A 658 -73.62 -95.89 0.78
C ILE A 658 -73.77 -97.26 1.47
N LYS A 659 -72.70 -97.72 2.14
CA LYS A 659 -72.71 -98.86 3.08
C LYS A 659 -72.74 -98.38 4.52
N THR A 660 -73.92 -98.00 5.01
CA THR A 660 -74.38 -98.19 6.42
C THR A 660 -75.75 -97.50 6.58
N PRO A 661 -76.78 -98.19 7.11
CA PRO A 661 -78.13 -97.64 7.20
C PRO A 661 -78.22 -96.54 8.27
N ARG A 662 -78.75 -95.38 7.87
CA ARG A 662 -79.09 -94.27 8.78
C ARG A 662 -80.26 -94.70 9.69
N LYS A 663 -80.14 -94.42 10.99
CA LYS A 663 -81.19 -94.65 12.00
C LYS A 663 -82.47 -93.86 11.64
N PRO A 664 -83.67 -94.46 11.71
CA PRO A 664 -84.92 -93.78 11.43
C PRO A 664 -85.27 -92.78 12.53
N MET A 665 -85.72 -91.59 12.12
CA MET A 665 -86.16 -90.50 12.98
C MET A 665 -87.69 -90.55 13.06
N THR A 666 -88.26 -90.79 14.25
CA THR A 666 -89.72 -90.88 14.45
C THR A 666 -90.25 -89.63 15.14
N PHE A 667 -91.43 -89.16 14.70
CA PHE A 667 -92.01 -87.88 15.10
C PHE A 667 -92.98 -87.97 16.29
N LEU A 668 -93.30 -89.18 16.77
CA LEU A 668 -94.20 -89.44 17.90
C LEU A 668 -93.52 -90.33 18.95
N GLN A 669 -93.69 -89.98 20.24
CA GLN A 669 -93.02 -90.66 21.36
C GLN A 669 -93.40 -92.15 21.47
N SER A 670 -94.65 -92.51 21.12
CA SER A 670 -95.11 -93.90 21.08
C SER A 670 -94.43 -94.77 20.01
N GLU A 671 -93.93 -94.16 18.92
CA GLU A 671 -93.16 -94.88 17.89
C GLU A 671 -91.70 -95.10 18.31
N TYR A 672 -91.14 -94.18 19.11
CA TYR A 672 -89.81 -94.34 19.69
C TYR A 672 -89.78 -95.52 20.68
N ASP A 673 -90.81 -95.66 21.52
CA ASP A 673 -90.90 -96.71 22.54
C ASP A 673 -91.13 -98.11 21.92
N TYR A 674 -91.84 -98.19 20.79
CA TYR A 674 -92.00 -99.43 20.02
C TYR A 674 -90.69 -99.87 19.33
N LEU A 675 -89.90 -98.93 18.80
CA LEU A 675 -88.62 -99.23 18.13
C LEU A 675 -87.49 -99.52 19.13
N SER A 676 -87.53 -98.95 20.33
CA SER A 676 -86.53 -99.20 21.38
C SER A 676 -86.80 -100.47 22.21
N ALA A 677 -88.05 -100.94 22.31
CA ALA A 677 -88.38 -102.25 22.89
C ALA A 677 -87.93 -103.45 22.02
N LYS A 678 -87.61 -103.23 20.73
CA LYS A 678 -87.15 -104.26 19.79
C LYS A 678 -85.63 -104.31 19.60
N ALA A 679 -84.87 -103.40 20.22
CA ALA A 679 -83.42 -103.31 20.14
C ALA A 679 -82.67 -103.95 21.35
N GLY A 680 -83.40 -104.61 22.26
CA GLY A 680 -82.87 -105.28 23.45
C GLY A 680 -82.63 -106.79 23.32
N ASN A 681 -82.28 -107.28 22.13
CA ASN A 681 -81.82 -108.66 21.92
C ASN A 681 -80.98 -108.74 20.63
N GLN A 682 -79.74 -108.24 20.71
CA GLN A 682 -78.60 -108.62 19.88
C GLN A 682 -77.31 -108.04 20.46
#